data_AF-A0A9W7YL60-F1
#
_entry.id   AF-A0A9W7YL60-F1
#
_cell.length_a   1.000
_cell.length_b   1.000
_cell.length_c   1.000
_cell.angle_alpha   90.00
_cell.angle_beta   90.00
_cell.angle_gamma   90.00
#
_symmetry.space_group_name_H-M   'P 1'
#
loop_
_entity.id
_entity.type
_entity.pdbx_description
1 polymer ?
#
loop_
_entity_poly.entity_id
_entity_poly.type
_entity_poly.pdbx_seq_one_letter_code
_entity_poly.pdbx_strand_id
1 'polypeptide(L)'
;MVHAATGSPVASEILSSWTDDALENPVEKKRLAVALLVELMAYQLAAPVQWIKTQDCLFSVAEVQRMVEVGPSPVLCGMADKTLRNPSFANSSVSLLHFERNRDEIYYVHTAEEVEVAVEAASTPTTSVVVASAPATQSEQPAASPAQAQVSVGVSSSAGAAIDDVPLPAADIVHAIVAFKLKQPLSGVSAQQSIKMLVGGKSTLQNEIVGDLQKEFGTRVPDKPEDMSLQELGAAIGTSSSMGKCSQPLVARVFGSKMPGGFTLSSARAMLQTAYGLGSQRQDALLLMALTMEPAARLGSDADAGTWLATVAQAYAAHTGIAYSATQASSADGASQGPTVSSAELKKVRLREIEHIQQQIAVLARYAGIDLRSDGRTAEGYQTGAQQLQTSVDNITAEFGDDLIAGVQPRFDARKIRRFDSCWNWARQDAYEWIQQTIAGCTTGVASDVDVSDEARLQQLQNRADVQLVQMLAGTAKILGASNNDALQPAIQLTQALHDACKGSLDQEPVYREFSKPMQPETHVQSTGEVKYTEKPRPSERSWAEYIQHMSCGDLDNTPPLMHLREQTESGQWTYSDMYSGAYFSGLNSIATQGISFAGKTALVTGCGRGSIGAEIVSSLLAGGAKVLATTSSYSRATTLFFENLYRTHGSRGSELVVVPFNQGSVQDIENL
;
A
#
# COMPACT_ATOMS: atom_id res chain seq x y z
N MET A 1 -49.70 -6.06 -0.62
CA MET A 1 -49.09 -6.26 0.72
C MET A 1 -48.23 -5.08 1.16
N VAL A 2 -47.14 -4.71 0.47
CA VAL A 2 -46.16 -3.71 0.98
C VAL A 2 -46.77 -2.38 1.42
N HIS A 3 -47.59 -1.71 0.58
CA HIS A 3 -48.27 -0.46 0.99
C HIS A 3 -49.11 -0.62 2.27
N ALA A 4 -49.87 -1.72 2.41
CA ALA A 4 -50.69 -2.00 3.59
C ALA A 4 -49.88 -2.31 4.88
N ALA A 5 -48.56 -2.54 4.76
CA ALA A 5 -47.65 -2.75 5.90
C ALA A 5 -46.75 -1.54 6.20
N THR A 6 -46.61 -0.61 5.24
CA THR A 6 -45.70 0.56 5.33
C THR A 6 -46.43 1.89 5.43
N GLY A 7 -47.67 1.97 4.92
CA GLY A 7 -48.39 3.24 4.75
C GLY A 7 -47.79 4.15 3.67
N SER A 8 -46.84 3.66 2.86
CA SER A 8 -46.07 4.51 1.95
C SER A 8 -46.95 5.22 0.91
N PRO A 9 -46.81 6.56 0.76
CA PRO A 9 -47.54 7.32 -0.26
C PRO A 9 -47.03 7.00 -1.68
N VAL A 10 -45.72 6.80 -1.85
CA VAL A 10 -45.10 6.44 -3.13
C VAL A 10 -45.60 5.06 -3.58
N ALA A 11 -45.67 4.09 -2.66
CA ALA A 11 -46.27 2.79 -2.96
C ALA A 11 -47.79 2.89 -3.23
N SER A 12 -48.49 3.89 -2.67
CA SER A 12 -49.91 4.14 -2.94
C SER A 12 -50.14 4.67 -4.36
N GLU A 13 -49.31 5.64 -4.79
CA GLU A 13 -49.34 6.22 -6.13
C GLU A 13 -48.97 5.17 -7.20
N ILE A 14 -47.92 4.37 -6.96
CA ILE A 14 -47.56 3.26 -7.85
C ILE A 14 -48.71 2.25 -7.97
N LEU A 15 -49.37 1.89 -6.86
CA LEU A 15 -50.50 0.96 -6.89
C LEU A 15 -51.77 1.55 -7.53
N SER A 16 -51.98 2.88 -7.50
CA SER A 16 -53.09 3.50 -8.22
C SER A 16 -52.87 3.53 -9.74
N SER A 17 -51.61 3.49 -10.18
CA SER A 17 -51.22 3.34 -11.59
C SER A 17 -51.07 1.89 -12.08
N TRP A 18 -51.41 0.89 -11.25
CA TRP A 18 -51.14 -0.52 -11.55
C TRP A 18 -52.15 -1.13 -12.54
N THR A 19 -51.66 -1.53 -13.71
CA THR A 19 -52.34 -2.45 -14.63
C THR A 19 -51.47 -3.67 -14.90
N ASP A 20 -52.07 -4.85 -15.09
CA ASP A 20 -51.29 -6.08 -15.25
C ASP A 20 -50.48 -6.10 -16.55
N ASP A 21 -50.93 -5.40 -17.59
CA ASP A 21 -50.18 -5.11 -18.84
C ASP A 21 -48.77 -4.53 -18.57
N ALA A 22 -48.58 -3.78 -17.48
CA ALA A 22 -47.29 -3.19 -17.10
C ALA A 22 -46.24 -4.25 -16.68
N LEU A 23 -46.66 -5.48 -16.38
CA LEU A 23 -45.77 -6.61 -16.08
C LEU A 23 -45.26 -7.34 -17.33
N GLU A 24 -45.91 -7.14 -18.49
CA GLU A 24 -45.45 -7.69 -19.77
C GLU A 24 -44.31 -6.84 -20.37
N ASN A 25 -44.33 -5.52 -20.15
CA ASN A 25 -43.26 -4.63 -20.56
C ASN A 25 -42.02 -4.75 -19.63
N PRO A 26 -40.86 -5.22 -20.12
CA PRO A 26 -39.68 -5.44 -19.29
C PRO A 26 -39.07 -4.13 -18.72
N VAL A 27 -39.32 -2.97 -19.35
CA VAL A 27 -38.84 -1.68 -18.87
C VAL A 27 -39.65 -1.22 -17.66
N GLU A 28 -40.99 -1.27 -17.75
CA GLU A 28 -41.88 -0.93 -16.64
C GLU A 28 -41.73 -1.92 -15.47
N LYS A 29 -41.65 -3.22 -15.76
CA LYS A 29 -41.33 -4.24 -14.75
C LYS A 29 -40.03 -3.96 -14.00
N LYS A 30 -38.98 -3.46 -14.68
CA LYS A 30 -37.73 -3.03 -14.04
C LYS A 30 -37.92 -1.76 -13.19
N ARG A 31 -38.67 -0.76 -13.70
CA ARG A 31 -38.99 0.48 -12.96
C ARG A 31 -39.74 0.18 -11.65
N LEU A 32 -40.78 -0.66 -11.74
CA LEU A 32 -41.59 -1.10 -10.60
C LEU A 32 -40.77 -1.92 -9.59
N ALA A 33 -39.91 -2.83 -10.06
CA ALA A 33 -39.04 -3.61 -9.19
C ALA A 33 -38.02 -2.75 -8.42
N VAL A 34 -37.43 -1.74 -9.07
CA VAL A 34 -36.52 -0.78 -8.41
C VAL A 34 -37.26 0.05 -7.36
N ALA A 35 -38.42 0.61 -7.70
CA ALA A 35 -39.22 1.38 -6.74
C ALA A 35 -39.64 0.54 -5.53
N LEU A 36 -40.10 -0.70 -5.76
CA LEU A 36 -40.48 -1.63 -4.69
C LEU A 36 -39.30 -1.98 -3.77
N LEU A 37 -38.09 -2.17 -4.33
CA LEU A 37 -36.89 -2.44 -3.55
C LEU A 37 -36.46 -1.24 -2.70
N VAL A 38 -36.49 -0.03 -3.26
CA VAL A 38 -36.18 1.21 -2.53
C VAL A 38 -37.14 1.41 -1.36
N GLU A 39 -38.45 1.25 -1.60
CA GLU A 39 -39.47 1.35 -0.54
C GLU A 39 -39.29 0.29 0.55
N LEU A 40 -39.00 -0.97 0.18
CA LEU A 40 -38.72 -2.04 1.14
C LEU A 40 -37.50 -1.73 2.03
N MET A 41 -36.40 -1.24 1.44
CA MET A 41 -35.18 -0.88 2.19
C MET A 41 -35.38 0.37 3.06
N ALA A 42 -36.08 1.38 2.56
CA ALA A 42 -36.36 2.62 3.30
C ALA A 42 -37.22 2.35 4.56
N TYR A 43 -38.29 1.56 4.42
CA TYR A 43 -39.17 1.24 5.55
C TYR A 43 -38.59 0.15 6.46
N GLN A 44 -37.67 -0.72 6.00
CA GLN A 44 -36.98 -1.67 6.85
C GLN A 44 -36.29 -1.01 8.06
N LEU A 45 -35.75 0.21 7.89
CA LEU A 45 -35.05 0.94 8.94
C LEU A 45 -35.96 1.29 10.14
N ALA A 46 -37.28 1.43 9.91
CA ALA A 46 -38.26 1.85 10.91
C ALA A 46 -39.33 0.78 11.22
N ALA A 47 -39.28 -0.39 10.57
CA ALA A 47 -40.27 -1.47 10.70
C ALA A 47 -39.70 -2.69 11.46
N PRO A 48 -40.51 -3.42 12.25
CA PRO A 48 -40.04 -4.60 12.96
C PRO A 48 -39.71 -5.75 11.99
N VAL A 49 -38.50 -6.30 12.09
CA VAL A 49 -38.02 -7.41 11.25
C VAL A 49 -38.82 -8.68 11.56
N GLN A 50 -39.65 -9.14 10.61
CA GLN A 50 -40.58 -10.26 10.80
C GLN A 50 -39.91 -11.64 10.59
N TRP A 51 -38.73 -11.84 11.17
CA TRP A 51 -37.82 -12.96 10.86
C TRP A 51 -38.43 -14.34 11.03
N ILE A 52 -39.38 -14.51 11.97
CA ILE A 52 -40.14 -15.77 12.15
C ILE A 52 -40.84 -16.15 10.83
N LYS A 53 -41.62 -15.23 10.23
CA LYS A 53 -42.30 -15.46 8.95
C LYS A 53 -41.33 -15.69 7.79
N THR A 54 -40.14 -15.10 7.86
CA THR A 54 -39.07 -15.34 6.88
C THR A 54 -38.58 -16.77 6.97
N GLN A 55 -38.34 -17.29 8.18
CA GLN A 55 -37.96 -18.70 8.40
C GLN A 55 -39.11 -19.66 8.04
N ASP A 56 -40.35 -19.35 8.42
CA ASP A 56 -41.53 -20.12 8.02
C ASP A 56 -41.60 -20.27 6.49
N CYS A 57 -41.43 -19.18 5.75
CA CYS A 57 -41.42 -19.19 4.29
C CYS A 57 -40.25 -20.00 3.71
N LEU A 58 -39.03 -19.82 4.23
CA LEU A 58 -37.83 -20.55 3.78
C LEU A 58 -37.95 -22.07 3.97
N PHE A 59 -38.55 -22.52 5.08
CA PHE A 59 -38.59 -23.95 5.44
C PHE A 59 -39.89 -24.66 5.04
N SER A 60 -41.01 -23.95 4.84
CA SER A 60 -42.31 -24.56 4.47
C SER A 60 -42.85 -24.20 3.08
N VAL A 61 -42.33 -23.14 2.43
CA VAL A 61 -42.78 -22.71 1.08
C VAL A 61 -41.67 -22.85 0.04
N ALA A 62 -40.42 -22.60 0.43
CA ALA A 62 -39.25 -22.74 -0.44
C ALA A 62 -38.44 -24.04 -0.22
N GLU A 63 -38.82 -24.87 0.76
CA GLU A 63 -38.22 -26.17 1.10
C GLU A 63 -36.67 -26.18 1.11
N VAL A 64 -36.05 -25.12 1.65
CA VAL A 64 -34.59 -24.91 1.58
C VAL A 64 -33.82 -26.00 2.32
N GLN A 65 -33.03 -26.79 1.59
CA GLN A 65 -32.23 -27.90 2.14
C GLN A 65 -30.88 -27.47 2.74
N ARG A 66 -30.37 -26.28 2.40
CA ARG A 66 -29.07 -25.76 2.86
C ARG A 66 -29.15 -24.26 3.15
N MET A 67 -29.03 -23.88 4.41
CA MET A 67 -28.98 -22.49 4.86
C MET A 67 -27.55 -22.14 5.30
N VAL A 68 -26.94 -21.16 4.62
CA VAL A 68 -25.59 -20.68 4.92
C VAL A 68 -25.67 -19.29 5.54
N GLU A 69 -25.16 -19.14 6.77
CA GLU A 69 -25.01 -17.86 7.45
C GLU A 69 -23.64 -17.24 7.14
N VAL A 70 -23.66 -16.02 6.60
CA VAL A 70 -22.47 -15.19 6.36
C VAL A 70 -22.47 -14.06 7.38
N GLY A 71 -21.56 -14.14 8.35
CA GLY A 71 -21.41 -13.17 9.44
C GLY A 71 -20.32 -13.60 10.43
N PRO A 72 -19.97 -12.75 11.42
CA PRO A 72 -18.86 -13.01 12.35
C PRO A 72 -19.18 -14.01 13.47
N SER A 73 -20.42 -14.53 13.53
CA SER A 73 -20.86 -15.49 14.56
C SER A 73 -22.17 -16.17 14.13
N PRO A 74 -22.40 -17.46 14.43
CA PRO A 74 -23.57 -18.21 13.97
C PRO A 74 -24.85 -17.91 14.77
N VAL A 75 -25.42 -16.71 14.57
CA VAL A 75 -26.62 -16.27 15.30
C VAL A 75 -27.89 -16.70 14.58
N LEU A 76 -27.95 -16.55 13.26
CA LEU A 76 -29.11 -16.91 12.43
C LEU A 76 -29.25 -18.44 12.29
N CYS A 77 -28.15 -19.20 12.20
CA CYS A 77 -28.15 -20.66 12.35
C CYS A 77 -28.67 -21.07 13.74
N GLY A 78 -28.24 -20.38 14.81
CA GLY A 78 -28.72 -20.60 16.17
C GLY A 78 -30.19 -20.20 16.41
N MET A 79 -30.78 -19.40 15.52
CA MET A 79 -32.23 -19.15 15.46
C MET A 79 -32.95 -20.22 14.63
N ALA A 80 -32.41 -20.58 13.46
CA ALA A 80 -32.97 -21.60 12.57
C ALA A 80 -33.07 -22.98 13.24
N ASP A 81 -32.04 -23.41 13.97
CA ASP A 81 -32.04 -24.65 14.78
C ASP A 81 -33.21 -24.67 15.78
N LYS A 82 -33.51 -23.54 16.44
CA LYS A 82 -34.64 -23.44 17.38
C LYS A 82 -35.99 -23.51 16.67
N THR A 83 -36.10 -22.92 15.47
CA THR A 83 -37.31 -22.97 14.65
C THR A 83 -37.57 -24.36 14.09
N LEU A 84 -36.54 -25.05 13.57
CA LEU A 84 -36.66 -26.41 13.01
C LEU A 84 -36.96 -27.49 14.06
N ARG A 85 -36.64 -27.25 15.34
CA ARG A 85 -37.06 -28.11 16.47
C ARG A 85 -38.56 -28.04 16.79
N ASN A 86 -39.31 -27.12 16.19
CA ASN A 86 -40.77 -27.06 16.34
C ASN A 86 -41.42 -28.20 15.50
N PRO A 87 -42.33 -29.01 16.07
CA PRO A 87 -42.99 -30.13 15.37
C PRO A 87 -43.58 -29.81 13.98
N SER A 88 -43.94 -28.55 13.71
CA SER A 88 -44.37 -28.10 12.37
C SER A 88 -43.35 -28.32 11.25
N PHE A 89 -42.05 -28.43 11.57
CA PHE A 89 -40.96 -28.62 10.60
C PHE A 89 -40.27 -30.00 10.73
N ALA A 90 -40.89 -30.96 11.43
CA ALA A 90 -40.28 -32.26 11.72
C ALA A 90 -39.92 -33.12 10.47
N ASN A 91 -40.44 -32.76 9.29
CA ASN A 91 -40.13 -33.41 8.01
C ASN A 91 -39.02 -32.70 7.20
N SER A 92 -38.56 -31.51 7.64
CA SER A 92 -37.65 -30.64 6.87
C SER A 92 -36.18 -30.91 7.24
N SER A 93 -35.47 -31.73 6.46
CA SER A 93 -34.04 -31.98 6.65
C SER A 93 -33.19 -30.83 6.08
N VAL A 94 -32.93 -29.82 6.90
CA VAL A 94 -32.15 -28.61 6.53
C VAL A 94 -30.75 -28.67 7.14
N SER A 95 -29.72 -28.50 6.31
CA SER A 95 -28.34 -28.29 6.75
C SER A 95 -28.11 -26.81 7.12
N LEU A 96 -27.58 -26.55 8.32
CA LEU A 96 -27.36 -25.21 8.88
C LEU A 96 -25.85 -24.95 9.02
N LEU A 97 -25.31 -24.03 8.22
CA LEU A 97 -23.87 -23.88 8.04
C LEU A 97 -23.43 -22.43 8.28
N HIS A 98 -22.32 -22.24 8.98
CA HIS A 98 -21.73 -20.91 9.21
C HIS A 98 -20.42 -20.76 8.45
N PHE A 99 -20.25 -19.64 7.75
CA PHE A 99 -19.16 -19.37 6.82
C PHE A 99 -17.76 -19.73 7.35
N GLU A 100 -17.45 -19.39 8.61
CA GLU A 100 -16.13 -19.65 9.20
C GLU A 100 -16.00 -21.06 9.81
N ARG A 101 -17.11 -21.66 10.27
CA ARG A 101 -17.11 -22.95 11.00
C ARG A 101 -17.27 -24.17 10.10
N ASN A 102 -18.04 -24.02 9.02
CA ASN A 102 -18.34 -25.07 8.05
C ASN A 102 -17.61 -24.80 6.72
N ARG A 103 -16.45 -24.12 6.78
CA ARG A 103 -15.75 -23.59 5.60
C ARG A 103 -15.55 -24.67 4.54
N ASP A 104 -14.93 -25.79 4.91
CA ASP A 104 -14.53 -26.82 3.95
C ASP A 104 -15.76 -27.49 3.31
N GLU A 105 -16.85 -27.64 4.06
CA GLU A 105 -18.14 -28.14 3.58
C GLU A 105 -18.86 -27.12 2.64
N ILE A 106 -18.76 -25.82 2.92
CA ILE A 106 -19.32 -24.73 2.10
C ILE A 106 -18.54 -24.59 0.78
N TYR A 107 -17.21 -24.73 0.83
CA TYR A 107 -16.31 -24.66 -0.32
C TYR A 107 -16.11 -26.01 -1.05
N TYR A 108 -16.79 -27.08 -0.61
CA TYR A 108 -16.72 -28.44 -1.18
C TYR A 108 -15.28 -29.03 -1.23
N VAL A 109 -14.48 -28.73 -0.20
CA VAL A 109 -13.09 -29.18 -0.05
C VAL A 109 -13.07 -30.57 0.60
N HIS A 110 -13.41 -31.60 -0.18
CA HIS A 110 -13.36 -32.98 0.28
C HIS A 110 -11.92 -33.46 0.47
N THR A 111 -11.59 -33.96 1.66
CA THR A 111 -10.38 -34.76 1.90
C THR A 111 -10.52 -36.13 1.24
N ALA A 112 -9.41 -36.66 0.71
CA ALA A 112 -9.42 -37.83 -0.19
C ALA A 112 -10.10 -39.09 0.38
N GLU A 113 -10.13 -39.26 1.70
CA GLU A 113 -10.75 -40.40 2.39
C GLU A 113 -12.29 -40.48 2.23
N GLU A 114 -12.99 -39.37 1.98
CA GLU A 114 -14.44 -39.39 1.78
C GLU A 114 -14.85 -39.91 0.39
N VAL A 115 -13.94 -39.82 -0.60
CA VAL A 115 -14.26 -40.10 -2.00
C VAL A 115 -14.39 -41.60 -2.26
N GLU A 116 -13.59 -42.45 -1.57
CA GLU A 116 -13.64 -43.91 -1.77
C GLU A 116 -15.01 -44.50 -1.35
N VAL A 117 -15.57 -44.02 -0.23
CA VAL A 117 -16.84 -44.54 0.34
C VAL A 117 -18.05 -44.24 -0.57
N ALA A 118 -18.03 -43.10 -1.28
CA ALA A 118 -19.13 -42.70 -2.16
C ALA A 118 -19.11 -43.40 -3.54
N VAL A 119 -17.94 -43.80 -4.04
CA VAL A 119 -17.75 -44.26 -5.43
C VAL A 119 -18.10 -45.73 -5.63
N GLU A 120 -17.96 -46.60 -4.61
CA GLU A 120 -18.38 -48.01 -4.73
C GLU A 120 -19.90 -48.18 -4.98
N ALA A 121 -20.73 -47.27 -4.48
CA ALA A 121 -22.19 -47.42 -4.46
C ALA A 121 -22.89 -47.21 -5.82
N ALA A 122 -22.21 -46.66 -6.83
CA ALA A 122 -22.86 -46.10 -8.04
C ALA A 122 -22.25 -46.59 -9.37
N SER A 123 -21.99 -47.89 -9.50
CA SER A 123 -21.35 -48.47 -10.69
C SER A 123 -22.31 -49.15 -11.69
N THR A 124 -22.39 -48.52 -12.88
CA THR A 124 -22.59 -49.07 -14.25
C THR A 124 -24.00 -49.05 -14.87
N PRO A 125 -24.12 -49.14 -16.23
CA PRO A 125 -23.38 -48.50 -17.33
C PRO A 125 -24.37 -47.68 -18.23
N THR A 126 -24.18 -47.21 -19.48
CA THR A 126 -23.33 -47.62 -20.63
C THR A 126 -23.34 -46.55 -21.75
N THR A 127 -22.29 -46.48 -22.59
CA THR A 127 -22.25 -46.00 -24.01
C THR A 127 -22.71 -44.57 -24.40
N SER A 128 -22.21 -43.89 -25.46
CA SER A 128 -20.87 -43.77 -26.10
C SER A 128 -20.98 -42.95 -27.41
N VAL A 129 -20.17 -41.89 -27.62
CA VAL A 129 -20.03 -41.26 -28.97
C VAL A 129 -18.57 -40.87 -29.29
N VAL A 130 -18.04 -41.56 -30.31
CA VAL A 130 -16.84 -41.40 -31.17
C VAL A 130 -16.21 -39.99 -31.38
N VAL A 131 -14.86 -39.92 -31.25
CA VAL A 131 -13.80 -39.54 -32.26
C VAL A 131 -14.05 -38.30 -33.17
N ALA A 132 -13.14 -37.34 -33.46
CA ALA A 132 -11.65 -37.17 -33.48
C ALA A 132 -11.28 -35.66 -33.31
N SER A 133 -10.08 -35.04 -33.45
CA SER A 133 -8.62 -35.34 -33.63
C SER A 133 -7.86 -34.01 -33.28
N ALA A 134 -6.60 -33.90 -32.84
CA ALA A 134 -5.25 -34.34 -33.30
C ALA A 134 -4.67 -33.56 -34.52
N PRO A 135 -3.35 -33.22 -34.58
CA PRO A 135 -2.24 -33.59 -33.68
C PRO A 135 -1.41 -32.40 -33.10
N ALA A 136 -0.45 -32.73 -32.21
CA ALA A 136 0.70 -31.89 -31.84
C ALA A 136 2.01 -32.71 -31.90
N THR A 137 3.16 -32.05 -32.06
CA THR A 137 4.43 -32.69 -32.46
C THR A 137 5.30 -33.18 -31.28
N GLN A 138 6.21 -34.11 -31.56
CA GLN A 138 7.07 -34.82 -30.61
C GLN A 138 8.19 -33.95 -30.00
N SER A 139 8.79 -34.46 -28.92
CA SER A 139 10.05 -33.96 -28.34
C SER A 139 11.02 -35.13 -28.11
N GLU A 140 12.31 -34.92 -28.40
CA GLU A 140 13.39 -35.90 -28.18
C GLU A 140 14.41 -35.40 -27.14
N GLN A 141 15.10 -36.35 -26.52
CA GLN A 141 16.22 -36.18 -25.56
C GLN A 141 17.57 -36.21 -26.32
N PRO A 142 18.72 -35.76 -25.76
CA PRO A 142 19.46 -36.63 -24.80
C PRO A 142 20.48 -35.97 -23.81
N ALA A 143 20.87 -36.76 -22.79
CA ALA A 143 22.21 -36.85 -22.15
C ALA A 143 22.85 -35.64 -21.38
N ALA A 144 23.88 -35.81 -20.52
CA ALA A 144 24.19 -36.87 -19.52
C ALA A 144 25.39 -36.49 -18.60
N SER A 145 25.27 -36.73 -17.29
CA SER A 145 26.38 -36.97 -16.30
C SER A 145 27.42 -35.86 -16.02
N PRO A 146 28.27 -35.97 -14.96
CA PRO A 146 28.22 -36.86 -13.77
C PRO A 146 28.20 -36.10 -12.42
N ALA A 147 27.81 -36.79 -11.33
CA ALA A 147 27.98 -36.29 -9.96
C ALA A 147 29.35 -36.71 -9.36
N GLN A 148 29.94 -35.87 -8.52
CA GLN A 148 31.10 -36.23 -7.69
C GLN A 148 30.65 -36.80 -6.33
N ALA A 149 31.28 -37.89 -5.91
CA ALA A 149 31.11 -38.43 -4.56
C ALA A 149 32.02 -37.69 -3.55
N GLN A 150 31.49 -37.36 -2.37
CA GLN A 150 32.30 -37.07 -1.19
C GLN A 150 31.97 -38.04 -0.07
N VAL A 151 33.02 -38.57 0.56
CA VAL A 151 32.94 -39.65 1.55
C VAL A 151 32.75 -39.04 2.94
N SER A 152 31.55 -39.12 3.49
CA SER A 152 31.31 -38.86 4.91
C SER A 152 31.67 -40.10 5.72
N VAL A 153 32.92 -40.18 6.19
CA VAL A 153 33.38 -41.26 7.08
C VAL A 153 32.57 -41.19 8.38
N GLY A 154 31.75 -42.22 8.62
CA GLY A 154 30.92 -42.34 9.81
C GLY A 154 31.76 -42.58 11.07
N VAL A 155 32.21 -41.51 11.73
CA VAL A 155 32.80 -41.59 13.06
C VAL A 155 31.69 -41.62 14.10
N SER A 156 31.33 -42.82 14.53
CA SER A 156 30.32 -43.08 15.57
C SER A 156 30.82 -42.70 16.98
N SER A 157 30.94 -41.40 17.24
CA SER A 157 31.00 -40.91 18.62
C SER A 157 29.64 -41.10 19.29
N SER A 158 29.58 -41.95 20.31
CA SER A 158 28.36 -42.22 21.08
C SER A 158 27.97 -41.04 21.98
N ALA A 159 27.39 -40.00 21.37
CA ALA A 159 26.58 -39.04 22.10
C ALA A 159 25.30 -39.74 22.60
N GLY A 160 24.81 -39.37 23.78
CA GLY A 160 23.48 -39.79 24.24
C GLY A 160 22.40 -39.31 23.27
N ALA A 161 21.31 -40.06 23.14
CA ALA A 161 20.21 -39.69 22.26
C ALA A 161 19.70 -38.28 22.60
N ALA A 162 19.62 -37.41 21.59
CA ALA A 162 19.14 -36.04 21.77
C ALA A 162 17.67 -36.07 22.21
N ILE A 163 17.31 -35.20 23.16
CA ILE A 163 15.96 -35.13 23.73
C ILE A 163 15.27 -33.90 23.15
N ASP A 164 14.17 -34.11 22.42
CA ASP A 164 13.41 -33.06 21.74
C ASP A 164 13.08 -31.89 22.67
N ASP A 165 13.43 -30.68 22.24
CA ASP A 165 13.32 -29.46 23.04
C ASP A 165 11.84 -29.03 23.20
N VAL A 166 11.47 -28.54 24.38
CA VAL A 166 10.08 -28.14 24.68
C VAL A 166 10.07 -26.70 25.24
N PRO A 167 9.20 -25.81 24.72
CA PRO A 167 9.06 -24.45 25.24
C PRO A 167 8.71 -24.42 26.73
N LEU A 168 9.25 -23.45 27.46
CA LEU A 168 9.01 -23.33 28.89
C LEU A 168 7.55 -22.93 29.13
N PRO A 169 6.78 -23.70 29.94
CA PRO A 169 5.53 -23.21 30.50
C PRO A 169 5.81 -21.97 31.35
N ALA A 170 5.00 -20.92 31.23
CA ALA A 170 5.13 -19.78 32.14
C ALA A 170 4.82 -20.20 33.60
N ALA A 171 4.01 -21.25 33.80
CA ALA A 171 3.79 -21.88 35.09
C ALA A 171 5.11 -22.30 35.78
N ASP A 172 6.00 -22.99 35.09
CA ASP A 172 7.30 -23.45 35.63
C ASP A 172 8.19 -22.27 36.04
N ILE A 173 8.20 -21.20 35.23
CA ILE A 173 8.96 -19.97 35.50
C ILE A 173 8.37 -19.23 36.71
N VAL A 174 7.05 -19.05 36.77
CA VAL A 174 6.33 -18.46 37.92
C VAL A 174 6.62 -19.25 39.19
N HIS A 175 6.50 -20.58 39.13
CA HIS A 175 6.68 -21.49 40.26
C HIS A 175 8.13 -21.47 40.78
N ALA A 176 9.13 -21.46 39.89
CA ALA A 176 10.54 -21.34 40.25
C ALA A 176 10.88 -19.98 40.88
N ILE A 177 10.36 -18.87 40.35
CA ILE A 177 10.55 -17.52 40.93
C ILE A 177 9.95 -17.44 42.34
N VAL A 178 8.72 -17.96 42.52
CA VAL A 178 8.04 -17.98 43.82
C VAL A 178 8.77 -18.88 44.83
N ALA A 179 9.16 -20.09 44.45
CA ALA A 179 9.90 -21.01 45.31
C ALA A 179 11.26 -20.45 45.74
N PHE A 180 12.01 -19.85 44.82
CA PHE A 180 13.28 -19.16 45.12
C PHE A 180 13.09 -18.01 46.12
N LYS A 181 12.08 -17.15 45.93
CA LYS A 181 11.78 -16.03 46.84
C LYS A 181 11.32 -16.50 48.23
N LEU A 182 10.59 -17.61 48.31
CA LEU A 182 10.18 -18.24 49.57
C LEU A 182 11.30 -19.08 50.22
N LYS A 183 12.45 -19.26 49.54
CA LYS A 183 13.57 -20.13 49.94
C LYS A 183 13.13 -21.58 50.21
N GLN A 184 12.24 -22.08 49.36
CA GLN A 184 11.77 -23.47 49.37
C GLN A 184 12.27 -24.21 48.11
N PRO A 185 12.46 -25.54 48.16
CA PRO A 185 12.57 -26.33 46.94
C PRO A 185 11.26 -26.25 46.15
N LEU A 186 11.30 -26.50 44.83
CA LEU A 186 10.12 -26.42 43.97
C LEU A 186 8.94 -27.29 44.46
N SER A 187 9.25 -28.48 45.01
CA SER A 187 8.28 -29.41 45.61
C SER A 187 7.65 -28.93 46.93
N GLY A 188 8.21 -27.89 47.57
CA GLY A 188 7.68 -27.28 48.80
C GLY A 188 6.59 -26.24 48.56
N VAL A 189 6.27 -25.90 47.31
CA VAL A 189 5.28 -24.89 46.93
C VAL A 189 4.17 -25.56 46.12
N SER A 190 2.91 -25.47 46.57
CA SER A 190 1.77 -25.96 45.79
C SER A 190 1.41 -24.96 44.68
N ALA A 191 1.35 -25.43 43.44
CA ALA A 191 0.94 -24.62 42.29
C ALA A 191 -0.55 -24.21 42.32
N GLN A 192 -1.36 -24.87 43.16
CA GLN A 192 -2.80 -24.60 43.35
C GLN A 192 -3.06 -23.50 44.39
N GLN A 193 -2.03 -23.02 45.11
CA GLN A 193 -2.14 -21.90 46.04
C GLN A 193 -1.81 -20.58 45.33
N SER A 194 -2.38 -19.48 45.82
CA SER A 194 -2.05 -18.13 45.35
C SER A 194 -0.83 -17.55 46.07
N ILE A 195 -0.17 -16.56 45.45
CA ILE A 195 1.01 -15.89 46.03
C ILE A 195 0.68 -15.32 47.43
N LYS A 196 -0.51 -14.73 47.58
CA LYS A 196 -1.04 -14.16 48.82
C LYS A 196 -1.16 -15.18 49.96
N MET A 197 -1.55 -16.42 49.64
CA MET A 197 -1.60 -17.53 50.60
C MET A 197 -0.20 -18.04 50.96
N LEU A 198 0.65 -18.26 49.94
CA LEU A 198 2.03 -18.75 50.12
C LEU A 198 2.93 -17.81 50.93
N VAL A 199 2.70 -16.50 50.81
CA VAL A 199 3.47 -15.45 51.49
C VAL A 199 3.00 -15.20 52.93
N GLY A 200 1.83 -15.72 53.33
CA GLY A 200 1.36 -15.68 54.72
C GLY A 200 1.18 -14.28 55.29
N GLY A 201 0.68 -13.34 54.48
CA GLY A 201 0.40 -11.95 54.90
C GLY A 201 1.61 -10.99 54.88
N LYS A 202 2.81 -11.43 54.49
CA LYS A 202 3.99 -10.56 54.36
C LYS A 202 3.94 -9.70 53.08
N SER A 203 3.11 -8.66 53.09
CA SER A 203 2.82 -7.81 51.90
C SER A 203 4.06 -7.29 51.16
N THR A 204 5.19 -7.03 51.84
CA THR A 204 6.45 -6.66 51.19
C THR A 204 6.97 -7.73 50.23
N LEU A 205 7.00 -8.99 50.67
CA LEU A 205 7.46 -10.13 49.86
C LEU A 205 6.48 -10.46 48.73
N GLN A 206 5.18 -10.25 48.96
CA GLN A 206 4.15 -10.36 47.92
C GLN A 206 4.40 -9.35 46.80
N ASN A 207 4.62 -8.07 47.15
CA ASN A 207 4.87 -7.01 46.18
C ASN A 207 6.22 -7.19 45.46
N GLU A 208 7.24 -7.72 46.12
CA GLU A 208 8.49 -8.13 45.47
C GLU A 208 8.26 -9.21 44.40
N ILE A 209 7.51 -10.28 44.73
CA ILE A 209 7.22 -11.37 43.80
C ILE A 209 6.43 -10.84 42.60
N VAL A 210 5.36 -10.07 42.82
CA VAL A 210 4.56 -9.48 41.73
C VAL A 210 5.41 -8.55 40.84
N GLY A 211 6.24 -7.70 41.44
CA GLY A 211 7.15 -6.80 40.69
C GLY A 211 8.23 -7.55 39.91
N ASP A 212 8.70 -8.71 40.39
CA ASP A 212 9.66 -9.55 39.68
C ASP A 212 9.00 -10.35 38.54
N LEU A 213 7.74 -10.80 38.71
CA LEU A 213 6.93 -11.38 37.62
C LEU A 213 6.63 -10.35 36.51
N GLN A 214 6.35 -9.09 36.88
CA GLN A 214 6.17 -7.99 35.92
C GLN A 214 7.45 -7.69 35.12
N LYS A 215 8.63 -7.78 35.74
CA LYS A 215 9.93 -7.66 35.02
C LYS A 215 10.16 -8.84 34.06
N GLU A 216 9.71 -10.03 34.43
CA GLU A 216 9.90 -11.26 33.64
C GLU A 216 9.00 -11.29 32.39
N PHE A 217 7.70 -11.02 32.56
CA PHE A 217 6.70 -11.23 31.50
C PHE A 217 6.14 -9.95 30.87
N GLY A 218 6.38 -8.78 31.48
CA GLY A 218 5.86 -7.49 31.02
C GLY A 218 4.34 -7.39 31.13
N THR A 219 3.71 -6.89 30.07
CA THR A 219 2.24 -6.71 29.96
C THR A 219 1.43 -8.02 29.89
N ARG A 220 2.07 -9.19 29.92
CA ARG A 220 1.39 -10.50 29.95
C ARG A 220 0.96 -10.95 31.35
N VAL A 221 1.34 -10.24 32.41
CA VAL A 221 0.85 -10.51 33.77
C VAL A 221 -0.59 -9.96 33.90
N PRO A 222 -1.60 -10.79 34.26
CA PRO A 222 -2.98 -10.35 34.48
C PRO A 222 -3.11 -9.35 35.64
N ASP A 223 -4.24 -8.65 35.72
CA ASP A 223 -4.59 -7.86 36.90
C ASP A 223 -4.79 -8.73 38.15
N LYS A 224 -4.22 -8.30 39.29
CA LYS A 224 -4.21 -9.01 40.59
C LYS A 224 -3.61 -10.44 40.54
N PRO A 225 -2.37 -10.62 40.06
CA PRO A 225 -1.72 -11.92 40.02
C PRO A 225 -1.52 -12.54 41.41
N GLU A 226 -1.62 -11.74 42.50
CA GLU A 226 -1.53 -12.22 43.88
C GLU A 226 -2.70 -13.10 44.34
N ASP A 227 -3.88 -12.93 43.72
CA ASP A 227 -5.13 -13.61 44.12
C ASP A 227 -5.39 -14.90 43.32
N MET A 228 -4.79 -15.03 42.13
CA MET A 228 -4.84 -16.25 41.28
C MET A 228 -3.94 -17.36 41.83
N SER A 229 -4.25 -18.63 41.55
CA SER A 229 -3.28 -19.72 41.78
C SER A 229 -2.10 -19.63 40.81
N LEU A 230 -0.93 -20.18 41.18
CA LEU A 230 0.24 -20.18 40.30
C LEU A 230 -0.01 -20.92 38.97
N GLN A 231 -0.86 -21.95 39.00
CA GLN A 231 -1.25 -22.72 37.81
C GLN A 231 -2.13 -21.90 36.86
N GLU A 232 -3.13 -21.18 37.37
CA GLU A 232 -3.99 -20.29 36.56
C GLU A 232 -3.19 -19.08 36.03
N LEU A 233 -2.33 -18.50 36.87
CA LEU A 233 -1.45 -17.39 36.50
C LEU A 233 -0.47 -17.81 35.38
N GLY A 234 0.13 -18.99 35.50
CA GLY A 234 0.98 -19.57 34.46
C GLY A 234 0.22 -19.84 33.15
N ALA A 235 -1.00 -20.37 33.24
CA ALA A 235 -1.85 -20.62 32.07
C ALA A 235 -2.26 -19.31 31.36
N ALA A 236 -2.54 -18.24 32.11
CA ALA A 236 -2.89 -16.93 31.56
C ALA A 236 -1.71 -16.23 30.85
N ILE A 237 -0.47 -16.47 31.31
CA ILE A 237 0.76 -15.93 30.69
C ILE A 237 1.19 -16.77 29.47
N GLY A 238 0.88 -18.07 29.44
CA GLY A 238 1.12 -18.98 28.33
C GLY A 238 2.50 -19.66 28.38
N THR A 239 3.28 -19.54 27.30
CA THR A 239 4.62 -20.14 27.17
C THR A 239 5.70 -19.07 26.88
N SER A 240 6.95 -19.41 27.18
CA SER A 240 8.12 -18.60 26.82
C SER A 240 9.17 -19.45 26.11
N SER A 241 9.79 -18.90 25.07
CA SER A 241 10.91 -19.51 24.35
C SER A 241 12.27 -19.34 25.06
N SER A 242 12.33 -18.53 26.13
CA SER A 242 13.55 -18.27 26.90
C SER A 242 13.27 -17.70 28.29
N MET A 243 14.27 -17.78 29.18
CA MET A 243 14.30 -17.04 30.45
C MET A 243 14.34 -15.52 30.23
N GLY A 244 13.52 -14.77 30.97
CA GLY A 244 13.35 -13.32 30.87
C GLY A 244 14.30 -12.47 31.72
N LYS A 245 13.94 -11.19 31.91
CA LYS A 245 14.81 -10.16 32.51
C LYS A 245 15.01 -10.31 34.03
N CYS A 246 14.20 -11.11 34.72
CA CYS A 246 14.39 -11.42 36.13
C CYS A 246 15.13 -12.76 36.33
N SER A 247 14.76 -13.80 35.57
CA SER A 247 15.38 -15.13 35.74
C SER A 247 16.81 -15.22 35.19
N GLN A 248 17.13 -14.61 34.04
CA GLN A 248 18.49 -14.62 33.49
C GLN A 248 19.54 -14.06 34.48
N PRO A 249 19.37 -12.87 35.09
CA PRO A 249 20.30 -12.38 36.11
C PRO A 249 20.37 -13.24 37.37
N LEU A 250 19.25 -13.86 37.79
CA LEU A 250 19.22 -14.72 38.98
C LEU A 250 20.01 -16.02 38.76
N VAL A 251 19.89 -16.65 37.59
CA VAL A 251 20.72 -17.79 37.20
C VAL A 251 22.19 -17.37 37.08
N ALA A 252 22.48 -16.27 36.37
CA ALA A 252 23.85 -15.76 36.23
C ALA A 252 24.51 -15.44 37.60
N ARG A 253 23.74 -14.94 38.57
CA ARG A 253 24.18 -14.73 39.97
C ARG A 253 24.57 -16.04 40.65
N VAL A 254 23.78 -17.12 40.51
CA VAL A 254 24.14 -18.44 41.08
C VAL A 254 25.49 -18.90 40.53
N PHE A 255 25.68 -18.83 39.22
CA PHE A 255 26.96 -19.23 38.60
C PHE A 255 28.13 -18.35 39.05
N GLY A 256 27.99 -17.02 39.04
CA GLY A 256 29.04 -16.10 39.48
C GLY A 256 29.39 -16.20 40.98
N SER A 257 28.43 -16.55 41.84
CA SER A 257 28.60 -16.53 43.30
C SER A 257 28.88 -17.91 43.94
N LYS A 258 28.39 -19.01 43.36
CA LYS A 258 28.44 -20.36 43.96
C LYS A 258 29.31 -21.38 43.22
N MET A 259 29.68 -21.14 41.97
CA MET A 259 30.52 -22.08 41.21
C MET A 259 32.03 -21.78 41.40
N PRO A 260 32.93 -22.73 41.15
CA PRO A 260 34.37 -22.48 41.12
C PRO A 260 34.78 -21.50 40.00
N GLY A 261 35.96 -20.90 40.15
CA GLY A 261 36.48 -19.92 39.18
C GLY A 261 36.86 -20.57 37.85
N GLY A 262 36.14 -20.19 36.77
CA GLY A 262 36.28 -20.76 35.43
C GLY A 262 35.04 -21.52 34.96
N PHE A 263 34.16 -21.93 35.89
CA PHE A 263 32.95 -22.69 35.57
C PHE A 263 31.80 -21.77 35.13
N THR A 264 31.78 -21.46 33.83
CA THR A 264 30.80 -20.55 33.21
C THR A 264 29.44 -21.20 32.95
N LEU A 265 28.40 -20.38 32.77
CA LEU A 265 27.07 -20.84 32.33
C LEU A 265 27.14 -21.56 30.96
N SER A 266 28.02 -21.13 30.05
CA SER A 266 28.29 -21.81 28.79
C SER A 266 28.97 -23.17 28.98
N SER A 267 29.89 -23.31 29.94
CA SER A 267 30.46 -24.61 30.33
C SER A 267 29.37 -25.55 30.86
N ALA A 268 28.47 -25.06 31.70
CA ALA A 268 27.35 -25.83 32.24
C ALA A 268 26.37 -26.29 31.15
N ARG A 269 25.91 -25.38 30.28
CA ARG A 269 25.07 -25.71 29.12
C ARG A 269 25.74 -26.74 28.20
N ALA A 270 27.05 -26.60 27.92
CA ALA A 270 27.79 -27.58 27.13
C ALA A 270 27.85 -28.97 27.79
N MET A 271 27.98 -29.05 29.12
CA MET A 271 27.89 -30.34 29.82
C MET A 271 26.48 -30.93 29.80
N LEU A 272 25.43 -30.13 29.98
CA LEU A 272 24.04 -30.59 29.89
C LEU A 272 23.71 -31.15 28.50
N GLN A 273 24.17 -30.47 27.43
CA GLN A 273 24.05 -30.94 26.05
C GLN A 273 24.81 -32.26 25.82
N THR A 274 26.02 -32.38 26.37
CA THR A 274 26.93 -33.52 26.11
C THR A 274 26.57 -34.77 26.93
N ALA A 275 26.16 -34.60 28.19
CA ALA A 275 25.90 -35.71 29.11
C ALA A 275 24.43 -36.17 29.12
N TYR A 276 23.49 -35.27 28.82
CA TYR A 276 22.04 -35.54 28.93
C TYR A 276 21.26 -35.30 27.63
N GLY A 277 21.90 -34.85 26.54
CA GLY A 277 21.24 -34.64 25.25
C GLY A 277 20.20 -33.52 25.23
N LEU A 278 20.12 -32.68 26.28
CA LEU A 278 19.08 -31.68 26.48
C LEU A 278 19.23 -30.49 25.53
N GLY A 279 18.14 -30.14 24.82
CA GLY A 279 18.04 -28.91 24.02
C GLY A 279 18.05 -27.61 24.84
N SER A 280 18.10 -26.48 24.14
CA SER A 280 18.28 -25.14 24.71
C SER A 280 17.20 -24.71 25.72
N GLN A 281 15.94 -25.03 25.45
CA GLN A 281 14.80 -24.64 26.29
C GLN A 281 14.70 -25.57 27.50
N ARG A 282 15.01 -26.86 27.36
CA ARG A 282 15.17 -27.77 28.50
C ARG A 282 16.38 -27.44 29.38
N GLN A 283 17.49 -26.96 28.81
CA GLN A 283 18.61 -26.44 29.59
C GLN A 283 18.15 -25.26 30.46
N ASP A 284 17.38 -24.31 29.92
CA ASP A 284 16.83 -23.19 30.67
C ASP A 284 15.83 -23.63 31.75
N ALA A 285 14.94 -24.59 31.46
CA ALA A 285 14.04 -25.17 32.45
C ALA A 285 14.78 -25.87 33.62
N LEU A 286 15.87 -26.59 33.32
CA LEU A 286 16.73 -27.21 34.32
C LEU A 286 17.50 -26.14 35.13
N LEU A 287 17.96 -25.06 34.50
CA LEU A 287 18.62 -23.94 35.18
C LEU A 287 17.67 -23.15 36.10
N LEU A 288 16.37 -23.09 35.79
CA LEU A 288 15.34 -22.59 36.70
C LEU A 288 15.12 -23.50 37.91
N MET A 289 15.09 -24.83 37.71
CA MET A 289 15.10 -25.79 38.82
C MET A 289 16.34 -25.59 39.71
N ALA A 290 17.52 -25.39 39.08
CA ALA A 290 18.80 -25.16 39.75
C ALA A 290 18.79 -23.94 40.70
N LEU A 291 18.03 -22.89 40.36
CA LEU A 291 17.85 -21.70 41.20
C LEU A 291 17.19 -22.04 42.55
N THR A 292 16.29 -23.03 42.60
CA THR A 292 15.68 -23.52 43.85
C THR A 292 16.59 -24.46 44.65
N MET A 293 17.70 -24.91 44.06
CA MET A 293 18.68 -25.85 44.64
C MET A 293 20.06 -25.21 44.82
N GLU A 294 20.09 -23.89 45.10
CA GLU A 294 21.33 -23.10 45.24
C GLU A 294 22.25 -23.61 46.37
N PRO A 295 23.54 -23.94 46.09
CA PRO A 295 24.48 -24.38 47.12
C PRO A 295 24.66 -23.38 48.26
N ALA A 296 24.70 -23.84 49.51
CA ALA A 296 24.86 -22.96 50.68
C ALA A 296 26.20 -22.19 50.64
N ALA A 297 27.30 -22.88 50.37
CA ALA A 297 28.64 -22.32 50.16
C ALA A 297 29.03 -22.34 48.66
N ARG A 298 30.14 -21.69 48.29
CA ARG A 298 30.75 -21.85 46.96
C ARG A 298 31.38 -23.24 46.85
N LEU A 299 31.16 -23.93 45.73
CA LEU A 299 31.72 -25.24 45.42
C LEU A 299 33.23 -25.14 45.13
N GLY A 300 34.00 -26.13 45.57
CA GLY A 300 35.47 -26.07 45.59
C GLY A 300 36.13 -26.40 44.25
N SER A 301 35.55 -27.31 43.47
CA SER A 301 36.09 -27.80 42.20
C SER A 301 35.02 -27.97 41.12
N ASP A 302 35.45 -28.01 39.86
CA ASP A 302 34.57 -28.28 38.71
C ASP A 302 33.88 -29.64 38.80
N ALA A 303 34.49 -30.61 39.51
CA ALA A 303 33.88 -31.91 39.78
C ALA A 303 32.68 -31.78 40.74
N ASP A 304 32.78 -30.96 41.79
CA ASP A 304 31.68 -30.67 42.70
C ASP A 304 30.54 -29.93 41.98
N ALA A 305 30.87 -29.00 41.08
CA ALA A 305 29.89 -28.32 40.24
C ALA A 305 29.20 -29.29 39.26
N GLY A 306 29.93 -30.29 38.74
CA GLY A 306 29.40 -31.38 37.94
C GLY A 306 28.44 -32.29 38.71
N THR A 307 28.79 -32.71 39.94
CA THR A 307 27.91 -33.55 40.78
C THR A 307 26.66 -32.80 41.25
N TRP A 308 26.77 -31.50 41.53
CA TRP A 308 25.60 -30.65 41.79
C TRP A 308 24.69 -30.55 40.56
N LEU A 309 25.23 -30.28 39.36
CA LEU A 309 24.43 -30.27 38.13
C LEU A 309 23.78 -31.63 37.83
N ALA A 310 24.48 -32.75 38.08
CA ALA A 310 23.89 -34.09 37.95
C ALA A 310 22.72 -34.32 38.92
N THR A 311 22.85 -33.81 40.15
CA THR A 311 21.77 -33.84 41.16
C THR A 311 20.54 -33.03 40.69
N VAL A 312 20.76 -31.82 40.17
CA VAL A 312 19.68 -30.99 39.61
C VAL A 312 19.07 -31.63 38.37
N ALA A 313 19.87 -32.22 37.49
CA ALA A 313 19.38 -32.92 36.31
C ALA A 313 18.48 -34.10 36.70
N GLN A 314 18.84 -34.88 37.71
CA GLN A 314 18.02 -35.97 38.24
C GLN A 314 16.70 -35.46 38.87
N ALA A 315 16.73 -34.33 39.57
CA ALA A 315 15.51 -33.67 40.07
C ALA A 315 14.60 -33.18 38.92
N TYR A 316 15.18 -32.58 37.87
CA TYR A 316 14.44 -32.14 36.68
C TYR A 316 13.82 -33.32 35.92
N ALA A 317 14.55 -34.44 35.77
CA ALA A 317 14.04 -35.68 35.18
C ALA A 317 12.85 -36.25 35.98
N ALA A 318 12.96 -36.29 37.31
CA ALA A 318 11.86 -36.72 38.17
C ALA A 318 10.62 -35.80 38.09
N HIS A 319 10.81 -34.49 37.89
CA HIS A 319 9.73 -33.53 37.72
C HIS A 319 9.04 -33.61 36.34
N THR A 320 9.79 -33.93 35.29
CA THR A 320 9.31 -33.89 33.89
C THR A 320 9.07 -35.26 33.26
N GLY A 321 9.31 -36.35 33.99
CA GLY A 321 9.13 -37.73 33.49
C GLY A 321 10.20 -38.18 32.48
N ILE A 322 11.31 -37.47 32.35
CA ILE A 322 12.36 -37.75 31.36
C ILE A 322 13.33 -38.82 31.90
N ALA A 323 13.43 -39.95 31.19
CA ALA A 323 14.47 -40.94 31.45
C ALA A 323 15.75 -40.59 30.65
N TYR A 324 16.83 -40.20 31.33
CA TYR A 324 18.13 -40.06 30.68
C TYR A 324 18.67 -41.42 30.23
N SER A 325 19.20 -41.47 29.00
CA SER A 325 19.94 -42.66 28.55
C SER A 325 21.24 -42.78 29.35
N ALA A 326 21.34 -43.83 30.17
CA ALA A 326 22.49 -44.04 31.03
C ALA A 326 23.72 -44.42 30.20
N THR A 327 24.64 -43.47 30.00
CA THR A 327 25.96 -43.73 29.44
C THR A 327 26.79 -44.55 30.42
N GLN A 328 26.59 -45.87 30.43
CA GLN A 328 27.45 -46.80 31.16
C GLN A 328 28.87 -46.68 30.61
N ALA A 329 29.77 -46.11 31.41
CA ALA A 329 31.19 -46.25 31.20
C ALA A 329 31.58 -47.71 31.50
N SER A 330 31.50 -48.57 30.48
CA SER A 330 31.95 -49.96 30.57
C SER A 330 33.46 -50.00 30.78
N SER A 331 33.85 -50.37 32.01
CA SER A 331 35.25 -50.61 32.39
C SER A 331 35.76 -51.88 31.69
N ALA A 332 36.17 -51.75 30.43
CA ALA A 332 36.74 -52.83 29.65
C ALA A 332 38.21 -53.03 30.01
N ASP A 333 38.47 -53.91 30.98
CA ASP A 333 39.81 -54.48 31.20
C ASP A 333 40.21 -55.30 29.96
N GLY A 334 41.21 -54.85 29.20
CA GLY A 334 41.66 -55.59 28.02
C GLY A 334 42.69 -54.89 27.13
N ALA A 335 43.89 -55.49 27.08
CA ALA A 335 44.96 -55.32 26.08
C ALA A 335 45.62 -53.92 25.94
N SER A 336 46.95 -53.90 26.14
CA SER A 336 47.82 -52.77 25.86
C SER A 336 48.36 -52.77 24.43
N GLN A 337 48.21 -51.67 23.68
CA GLN A 337 49.33 -50.99 22.99
C GLN A 337 48.85 -49.73 22.24
N GLY A 338 49.63 -48.65 22.33
CA GLY A 338 49.41 -47.38 21.60
C GLY A 338 48.68 -46.31 22.44
N PRO A 339 49.22 -45.07 22.57
CA PRO A 339 48.55 -43.98 23.27
C PRO A 339 47.46 -43.35 22.38
N THR A 340 46.23 -43.85 22.50
CA THR A 340 45.05 -43.33 21.81
C THR A 340 44.57 -42.02 22.45
N VAL A 341 45.27 -40.91 22.16
CA VAL A 341 44.93 -39.56 22.66
C VAL A 341 43.47 -39.26 22.34
N SER A 342 42.66 -38.97 23.36
CA SER A 342 41.22 -38.85 23.17
C SER A 342 40.85 -37.62 22.33
N SER A 343 39.82 -37.75 21.49
CA SER A 343 39.29 -36.62 20.69
C SER A 343 38.91 -35.40 21.56
N ALA A 344 38.46 -35.64 22.79
CA ALA A 344 38.19 -34.60 23.77
C ALA A 344 39.47 -33.89 24.27
N GLU A 345 40.55 -34.62 24.50
CA GLU A 345 41.83 -34.02 24.90
C GLU A 345 42.52 -33.31 23.75
N LEU A 346 42.48 -33.83 22.52
CA LEU A 346 42.97 -33.12 21.33
C LEU A 346 42.25 -31.78 21.13
N LYS A 347 40.94 -31.71 21.39
CA LYS A 347 40.19 -30.44 21.42
C LYS A 347 40.65 -29.53 22.55
N LYS A 348 40.87 -30.04 23.77
CA LYS A 348 41.40 -29.25 24.92
C LYS A 348 42.82 -28.71 24.66
N VAL A 349 43.69 -29.50 24.02
CA VAL A 349 45.04 -29.07 23.62
C VAL A 349 44.94 -27.96 22.58
N ARG A 350 44.16 -28.14 21.51
CA ARG A 350 43.95 -27.10 20.48
C ARG A 350 43.36 -25.81 21.04
N LEU A 351 42.46 -25.88 22.02
CA LEU A 351 41.94 -24.69 22.70
C LEU A 351 43.03 -23.94 23.48
N ARG A 352 43.94 -24.65 24.17
CA ARG A 352 45.10 -24.02 24.83
C ARG A 352 46.09 -23.42 23.82
N GLU A 353 46.29 -24.07 22.67
CA GLU A 353 47.11 -23.51 21.57
C GLU A 353 46.50 -22.20 21.06
N ILE A 354 45.19 -22.17 20.80
CA ILE A 354 44.46 -20.97 20.38
C ILE A 354 44.51 -19.87 21.45
N GLU A 355 44.32 -20.22 22.72
CA GLU A 355 44.42 -19.29 23.85
C GLU A 355 45.84 -18.70 23.95
N HIS A 356 46.88 -19.53 23.81
CA HIS A 356 48.26 -19.09 23.83
C HIS A 356 48.59 -18.17 22.63
N ILE A 357 48.07 -18.47 21.43
CA ILE A 357 48.18 -17.61 20.24
C ILE A 357 47.47 -16.27 20.49
N GLN A 358 46.28 -16.26 21.09
CA GLN A 358 45.57 -15.01 21.46
C GLN A 358 46.36 -14.18 22.47
N GLN A 359 46.98 -14.82 23.48
CA GLN A 359 47.86 -14.15 24.44
C GLN A 359 49.10 -13.56 23.75
N GLN A 360 49.74 -14.29 22.82
CA GLN A 360 50.86 -13.77 22.03
C GLN A 360 50.46 -12.56 21.18
N ILE A 361 49.32 -12.63 20.47
CA ILE A 361 48.78 -11.52 19.67
C ILE A 361 48.52 -10.29 20.57
N ALA A 362 47.91 -10.47 21.74
CA ALA A 362 47.63 -9.37 22.67
C ALA A 362 48.92 -8.70 23.20
N VAL A 363 49.98 -9.49 23.49
CA VAL A 363 51.28 -8.96 23.89
C VAL A 363 51.97 -8.21 22.75
N LEU A 364 51.96 -8.76 21.53
CA LEU A 364 52.54 -8.14 20.33
C LEU A 364 51.83 -6.83 19.97
N ALA A 365 50.50 -6.82 19.99
CA ALA A 365 49.70 -5.61 19.74
C ALA A 365 50.00 -4.52 20.80
N ARG A 366 50.06 -4.90 22.08
CA ARG A 366 50.42 -3.98 23.17
C ARG A 366 51.85 -3.42 23.04
N TYR A 367 52.80 -4.22 22.57
CA TYR A 367 54.17 -3.76 22.30
C TYR A 367 54.23 -2.81 21.08
N ALA A 368 53.46 -3.10 20.03
CA ALA A 368 53.36 -2.27 18.83
C ALA A 368 52.50 -0.99 19.00
N GLY A 369 51.83 -0.82 20.15
CA GLY A 369 50.90 0.30 20.40
C GLY A 369 49.56 0.17 19.67
N ILE A 370 49.23 -1.01 19.14
CA ILE A 370 48.01 -1.26 18.35
C ILE A 370 46.86 -1.63 19.28
N ASP A 371 45.77 -0.85 19.25
CA ASP A 371 44.52 -1.18 19.93
C ASP A 371 43.62 -2.06 19.06
N LEU A 372 43.55 -3.35 19.39
CA LEU A 372 42.70 -4.34 18.72
C LEU A 372 41.19 -4.08 18.89
N ARG A 373 40.76 -3.12 19.73
CA ARG A 373 39.36 -2.73 19.93
C ARG A 373 39.05 -1.30 19.42
N SER A 374 39.96 -0.69 18.66
CA SER A 374 39.77 0.67 18.11
C SER A 374 38.64 0.70 17.07
N ASP A 375 38.74 -0.12 16.03
CA ASP A 375 37.74 -0.25 14.98
C ASP A 375 36.38 -0.69 15.51
N GLY A 376 36.37 -1.65 16.47
CA GLY A 376 35.15 -2.12 17.12
C GLY A 376 34.43 -1.01 17.89
N ARG A 377 35.15 -0.19 18.66
CA ARG A 377 34.57 0.98 19.35
C ARG A 377 34.07 2.05 18.37
N THR A 378 34.75 2.20 17.24
CA THR A 378 34.35 3.15 16.19
C THR A 378 33.07 2.67 15.48
N ALA A 379 32.95 1.37 15.21
CA ALA A 379 31.72 0.76 14.67
C ALA A 379 30.54 0.83 15.66
N GLU A 380 30.77 0.55 16.95
CA GLU A 380 29.77 0.75 18.03
C GLU A 380 29.30 2.23 18.08
N GLY A 381 30.22 3.17 17.92
CA GLY A 381 29.93 4.61 17.83
C GLY A 381 29.07 4.97 16.61
N TYR A 382 29.45 4.52 15.42
CA TYR A 382 28.65 4.75 14.20
C TYR A 382 27.26 4.10 14.27
N GLN A 383 27.15 2.89 14.83
CA GLN A 383 25.86 2.23 15.03
C GLN A 383 24.96 3.01 15.99
N THR A 384 25.53 3.53 17.08
CA THR A 384 24.80 4.38 18.05
C THR A 384 24.34 5.70 17.39
N GLY A 385 25.20 6.35 16.61
CA GLY A 385 24.84 7.56 15.87
C GLY A 385 23.76 7.32 14.81
N ALA A 386 23.87 6.22 14.06
CA ALA A 386 22.86 5.81 13.08
C ALA A 386 21.49 5.55 13.74
N GLN A 387 21.45 4.93 14.92
CA GLN A 387 20.21 4.76 15.68
C GLN A 387 19.60 6.10 16.13
N GLN A 388 20.43 7.05 16.59
CA GLN A 388 19.95 8.38 16.97
C GLN A 388 19.39 9.17 15.77
N LEU A 389 20.04 9.10 14.61
CA LEU A 389 19.53 9.68 13.38
C LEU A 389 18.24 8.99 12.93
N GLN A 390 18.17 7.65 12.98
CA GLN A 390 16.98 6.89 12.60
C GLN A 390 15.79 7.29 13.48
N THR A 391 15.92 7.27 14.81
CA THR A 391 14.84 7.74 15.71
C THR A 391 14.44 9.19 15.45
N SER A 392 15.37 10.05 15.03
CA SER A 392 15.05 11.43 14.65
C SER A 392 14.23 11.50 13.35
N VAL A 393 14.51 10.64 12.37
CA VAL A 393 13.72 10.49 11.14
C VAL A 393 12.36 9.85 11.44
N ASP A 394 12.33 8.77 12.23
CA ASP A 394 11.10 8.06 12.62
C ASP A 394 10.11 9.01 13.31
N ASN A 395 10.59 9.90 14.19
CA ASN A 395 9.78 10.94 14.83
C ASN A 395 9.21 11.94 13.80
N ILE A 396 10.01 12.38 12.82
CA ILE A 396 9.56 13.29 11.76
C ILE A 396 8.49 12.60 10.89
N THR A 397 8.68 11.31 10.55
CA THR A 397 7.68 10.50 9.85
C THR A 397 6.41 10.30 10.66
N ALA A 398 6.49 10.13 11.98
CA ALA A 398 5.33 10.01 12.85
C ALA A 398 4.50 11.30 12.98
N GLU A 399 5.15 12.47 12.98
CA GLU A 399 4.48 13.78 13.06
C GLU A 399 3.88 14.24 11.72
N PHE A 400 4.57 14.00 10.60
CA PHE A 400 4.20 14.57 9.29
C PHE A 400 3.63 13.56 8.28
N GLY A 401 3.87 12.27 8.47
CA GLY A 401 3.47 11.21 7.52
C GLY A 401 4.34 11.14 6.26
N ASP A 402 4.43 9.94 5.68
CA ASP A 402 5.24 9.68 4.48
C ASP A 402 4.79 10.50 3.27
N ASP A 403 3.48 10.72 3.10
CA ASP A 403 2.91 11.49 1.98
C ASP A 403 3.43 12.93 1.95
N LEU A 404 3.54 13.60 3.12
CA LEU A 404 4.06 14.96 3.17
C LEU A 404 5.58 14.96 2.97
N ILE A 405 6.32 14.02 3.58
CA ILE A 405 7.78 13.94 3.47
C ILE A 405 8.22 13.64 2.02
N ALA A 406 7.51 12.76 1.32
CA ALA A 406 7.70 12.54 -0.12
C ALA A 406 7.17 13.73 -0.96
N GLY A 407 6.09 14.36 -0.50
CA GLY A 407 5.44 15.50 -1.13
C GLY A 407 6.25 16.79 -1.16
N VAL A 408 7.09 17.06 -0.16
CA VAL A 408 7.92 18.29 -0.06
C VAL A 408 9.31 18.19 -0.71
N GLN A 409 9.65 17.05 -1.34
CA GLN A 409 10.97 16.86 -1.94
C GLN A 409 11.21 17.84 -3.12
N PRO A 410 12.35 18.54 -3.17
CA PRO A 410 12.65 19.50 -4.24
C PRO A 410 12.79 18.81 -5.61
N ARG A 411 12.36 19.49 -6.67
CA ARG A 411 12.40 19.00 -8.07
C ARG A 411 13.11 19.96 -9.01
N PHE A 412 13.32 21.20 -8.61
CA PHE A 412 13.97 22.23 -9.40
C PHE A 412 15.42 21.87 -9.73
N ASP A 413 15.85 22.22 -10.95
CA ASP A 413 17.24 22.09 -11.40
C ASP A 413 17.42 23.00 -12.62
N ALA A 414 18.26 24.02 -12.50
CA ALA A 414 18.50 24.99 -13.56
C ALA A 414 18.99 24.35 -14.89
N ARG A 415 19.57 23.14 -14.85
CA ARG A 415 20.00 22.39 -16.04
C ARG A 415 18.87 21.69 -16.79
N LYS A 416 17.66 21.61 -16.19
CA LYS A 416 16.46 21.01 -16.80
C LYS A 416 15.54 22.06 -17.43
N ILE A 417 15.83 23.35 -17.28
CA ILE A 417 15.07 24.44 -17.89
C ILE A 417 15.03 24.24 -19.42
N ARG A 418 13.84 24.27 -20.00
CA ARG A 418 13.62 24.30 -21.46
C ARG A 418 13.14 25.69 -21.85
N ARG A 419 13.62 26.20 -22.98
CA ARG A 419 13.17 27.47 -23.56
C ARG A 419 12.70 27.21 -24.97
N PHE A 420 11.58 27.82 -25.33
CA PHE A 420 11.02 27.82 -26.67
C PHE A 420 10.79 29.28 -27.09
N ASP A 421 11.55 29.73 -28.07
CA ASP A 421 11.62 31.12 -28.59
C ASP A 421 11.57 31.18 -30.14
N SER A 422 11.58 30.01 -30.79
CA SER A 422 11.76 29.83 -32.24
C SER A 422 10.50 30.03 -33.08
N CYS A 423 9.61 30.96 -32.69
CA CYS A 423 8.36 31.29 -33.39
C CYS A 423 8.56 31.52 -34.91
N TRP A 424 9.67 32.15 -35.30
CA TRP A 424 10.08 32.40 -36.69
C TRP A 424 10.21 31.11 -37.54
N ASN A 425 10.58 29.98 -36.94
CA ASN A 425 10.68 28.70 -37.63
C ASN A 425 9.30 28.07 -37.79
N TRP A 426 8.53 28.03 -36.70
CA TRP A 426 7.20 27.42 -36.69
C TRP A 426 6.22 28.12 -37.63
N ALA A 427 6.30 29.44 -37.78
CA ALA A 427 5.50 30.18 -38.75
C ALA A 427 5.80 29.80 -40.21
N ARG A 428 7.08 29.58 -40.55
CA ARG A 428 7.49 29.17 -41.91
C ARG A 428 7.08 27.73 -42.21
N GLN A 429 7.20 26.85 -41.21
CA GLN A 429 6.71 25.47 -41.29
C GLN A 429 5.19 25.45 -41.49
N ASP A 430 4.42 26.15 -40.65
CA ASP A 430 2.95 26.17 -40.70
C ASP A 430 2.44 26.75 -42.03
N ALA A 431 3.01 27.87 -42.50
CA ALA A 431 2.68 28.43 -43.81
C ALA A 431 3.02 27.47 -44.97
N TYR A 432 4.16 26.78 -44.90
CA TYR A 432 4.54 25.78 -45.91
C TYR A 432 3.59 24.57 -45.88
N GLU A 433 3.28 24.05 -44.69
CA GLU A 433 2.34 22.93 -44.53
C GLU A 433 0.94 23.29 -45.01
N TRP A 434 0.42 24.48 -44.72
CA TRP A 434 -0.87 24.96 -45.23
C TRP A 434 -0.89 25.01 -46.76
N ILE A 435 0.14 25.60 -47.38
CA ILE A 435 0.25 25.70 -48.84
C ILE A 435 0.35 24.30 -49.48
N GLN A 436 1.13 23.37 -48.90
CA GLN A 436 1.24 22.00 -49.42
C GLN A 436 -0.05 21.18 -49.21
N GLN A 437 -0.77 21.37 -48.10
CA GLN A 437 -2.10 20.79 -47.87
C GLN A 437 -3.07 21.25 -48.97
N THR A 438 -3.08 22.55 -49.30
CA THR A 438 -3.91 23.10 -50.38
C THR A 438 -3.53 22.55 -51.75
N ILE A 439 -2.23 22.50 -52.09
CA ILE A 439 -1.73 21.92 -53.36
C ILE A 439 -2.15 20.45 -53.47
N ALA A 440 -2.01 19.65 -52.40
CA ALA A 440 -2.43 18.26 -52.39
C ALA A 440 -3.95 18.12 -52.63
N GLY A 441 -4.79 18.90 -51.92
CA GLY A 441 -6.24 18.92 -52.13
C GLY A 441 -6.66 19.29 -53.56
N CYS A 442 -5.97 20.26 -54.18
CA CYS A 442 -6.16 20.63 -55.58
C CYS A 442 -5.88 19.46 -56.55
N THR A 443 -4.95 18.56 -56.22
CA THR A 443 -4.58 17.42 -57.08
C THR A 443 -5.43 16.16 -56.88
N THR A 444 -6.05 15.97 -55.71
CA THR A 444 -6.84 14.75 -55.41
C THR A 444 -8.30 14.82 -55.86
N GLY A 445 -8.77 15.97 -56.32
CA GLY A 445 -10.16 16.16 -56.75
C GLY A 445 -11.16 16.24 -55.59
N VAL A 446 -10.69 16.24 -54.33
CA VAL A 446 -11.51 16.50 -53.14
C VAL A 446 -11.72 18.01 -53.00
N ALA A 447 -12.40 18.58 -53.99
CA ALA A 447 -12.74 20.00 -54.06
C ALA A 447 -13.96 20.31 -53.20
N SER A 448 -13.77 20.25 -51.88
CA SER A 448 -14.71 20.71 -50.86
C SER A 448 -13.93 21.50 -49.81
N ASP A 449 -14.12 22.82 -49.83
CA ASP A 449 -13.79 23.75 -48.75
C ASP A 449 -12.39 23.61 -48.14
N VAL A 450 -11.35 23.90 -48.94
CA VAL A 450 -10.05 24.30 -48.37
C VAL A 450 -10.21 25.70 -47.80
N ASP A 451 -10.62 25.77 -46.54
CA ASP A 451 -10.95 27.03 -45.86
C ASP A 451 -9.76 28.00 -45.81
N VAL A 452 -9.86 29.04 -46.66
CA VAL A 452 -9.21 30.34 -46.43
C VAL A 452 -9.84 31.02 -45.20
N SER A 453 -10.99 30.52 -44.74
CA SER A 453 -11.81 30.97 -43.61
C SER A 453 -11.27 30.60 -42.21
N ASP A 454 -10.11 29.94 -42.09
CA ASP A 454 -9.49 29.67 -40.79
C ASP A 454 -8.86 30.94 -40.21
N GLU A 455 -9.72 31.83 -39.69
CA GLU A 455 -9.32 33.10 -39.06
C GLU A 455 -8.33 32.89 -37.91
N ALA A 456 -8.44 31.77 -37.19
CA ALA A 456 -7.57 31.47 -36.05
C ALA A 456 -6.13 31.15 -36.50
N ARG A 457 -5.96 30.28 -37.51
CA ARG A 457 -4.65 29.96 -38.09
C ARG A 457 -4.06 31.16 -38.83
N LEU A 458 -4.90 31.96 -39.49
CA LEU A 458 -4.49 33.23 -40.12
C LEU A 458 -3.95 34.22 -39.08
N GLN A 459 -4.70 34.49 -37.99
CA GLN A 459 -4.26 35.37 -36.90
C GLN A 459 -2.98 34.85 -36.23
N GLN A 460 -2.85 33.53 -36.00
CA GLN A 460 -1.61 32.95 -35.49
C GLN A 460 -0.43 33.21 -36.42
N LEU A 461 -0.60 33.10 -37.74
CA LEU A 461 0.47 33.40 -38.70
C LEU A 461 0.82 34.89 -38.71
N GLN A 462 -0.18 35.78 -38.68
CA GLN A 462 0.01 37.23 -38.58
C GLN A 462 0.76 37.62 -37.29
N ASN A 463 0.42 37.03 -36.15
CA ASN A 463 1.09 37.23 -34.86
C ASN A 463 2.54 36.73 -34.85
N ARG A 464 2.94 35.88 -35.81
CA ARG A 464 4.32 35.36 -35.97
C ARG A 464 5.07 35.98 -37.16
N ALA A 465 4.49 36.97 -37.85
CA ALA A 465 5.01 37.49 -39.10
C ALA A 465 6.39 38.19 -38.93
N ASP A 466 7.37 37.73 -39.71
CA ASP A 466 8.66 38.39 -39.89
C ASP A 466 8.93 38.69 -41.38
N VAL A 467 9.93 39.54 -41.62
CA VAL A 467 10.30 39.99 -42.98
C VAL A 467 10.69 38.80 -43.88
N GLN A 468 11.26 37.74 -43.30
CA GLN A 468 11.69 36.54 -44.04
C GLN A 468 10.51 35.65 -44.43
N LEU A 469 9.47 35.51 -43.60
CA LEU A 469 8.22 34.84 -43.94
C LEU A 469 7.49 35.55 -45.07
N VAL A 470 7.40 36.89 -45.02
CA VAL A 470 6.78 37.68 -46.10
C VAL A 470 7.58 37.52 -47.41
N GLN A 471 8.91 37.50 -47.35
CA GLN A 471 9.76 37.20 -48.51
C GLN A 471 9.57 35.76 -49.02
N MET A 472 9.41 34.77 -48.13
CA MET A 472 9.14 33.38 -48.48
C MET A 472 7.80 33.26 -49.23
N LEU A 473 6.73 33.83 -48.67
CA LEU A 473 5.40 33.82 -49.28
C LEU A 473 5.39 34.54 -50.63
N ALA A 474 6.07 35.70 -50.75
CA ALA A 474 6.24 36.40 -52.03
C ALA A 474 7.04 35.60 -53.07
N GLY A 475 7.98 34.77 -52.63
CA GLY A 475 8.71 33.82 -53.49
C GLY A 475 7.82 32.68 -53.97
N THR A 476 7.14 32.00 -53.03
CA THR A 476 6.23 30.88 -53.32
C THR A 476 5.09 31.31 -54.24
N ALA A 477 4.48 32.48 -54.01
CA ALA A 477 3.42 33.02 -54.87
C ALA A 477 3.88 33.21 -56.33
N LYS A 478 5.14 33.63 -56.55
CA LYS A 478 5.72 33.76 -57.90
C LYS A 478 6.01 32.41 -58.55
N ILE A 479 6.46 31.41 -57.77
CA ILE A 479 6.73 30.06 -58.27
C ILE A 479 5.42 29.36 -58.68
N LEU A 480 4.39 29.44 -57.84
CA LEU A 480 3.06 28.91 -58.16
C LEU A 480 2.42 29.66 -59.34
N GLY A 481 2.48 31.00 -59.36
CA GLY A 481 1.97 31.82 -60.46
C GLY A 481 2.73 31.68 -61.79
N ALA A 482 3.93 31.07 -61.79
CA ALA A 482 4.66 30.71 -63.00
C ALA A 482 4.30 29.31 -63.54
N SER A 483 3.38 28.59 -62.88
CA SER A 483 2.98 27.24 -63.26
C SER A 483 1.70 27.29 -64.09
N ASN A 484 1.76 26.80 -65.34
CA ASN A 484 0.63 26.75 -66.28
C ASN A 484 -0.41 25.66 -65.93
N ASN A 485 -0.82 25.56 -64.67
CA ASN A 485 -1.78 24.56 -64.19
C ASN A 485 -2.92 25.25 -63.41
N ASP A 486 -4.06 25.39 -64.06
CA ASP A 486 -5.25 26.06 -63.50
C ASP A 486 -5.80 25.38 -62.24
N ALA A 487 -5.48 24.10 -62.00
CA ALA A 487 -5.83 23.42 -60.75
C ALA A 487 -5.15 24.05 -59.52
N LEU A 488 -4.04 24.77 -59.68
CA LEU A 488 -3.29 25.39 -58.57
C LEU A 488 -3.83 26.79 -58.17
N GLN A 489 -4.88 27.30 -58.82
CA GLN A 489 -5.45 28.62 -58.51
C GLN A 489 -5.82 28.81 -57.02
N PRO A 490 -6.41 27.83 -56.29
CA PRO A 490 -6.68 27.99 -54.86
C PRO A 490 -5.40 28.14 -54.02
N ALA A 491 -4.33 27.42 -54.37
CA ALA A 491 -3.04 27.55 -53.68
C ALA A 491 -2.36 28.90 -53.97
N ILE A 492 -2.52 29.44 -55.18
CA ILE A 492 -2.04 30.79 -55.54
C ILE A 492 -2.80 31.85 -54.72
N GLN A 493 -4.13 31.77 -54.69
CA GLN A 493 -4.99 32.69 -53.94
C GLN A 493 -4.71 32.67 -52.44
N LEU A 494 -4.60 31.47 -51.83
CA LEU A 494 -4.20 31.33 -50.43
C LEU A 494 -2.81 31.95 -50.18
N THR A 495 -1.80 31.62 -51.00
CA THR A 495 -0.44 32.15 -50.79
C THR A 495 -0.38 33.68 -50.89
N GLN A 496 -1.18 34.28 -51.77
CA GLN A 496 -1.34 35.74 -51.88
C GLN A 496 -2.05 36.34 -50.67
N ALA A 497 -3.15 35.74 -50.20
CA ALA A 497 -3.85 36.17 -48.99
C ALA A 497 -2.96 36.09 -47.74
N LEU A 498 -2.22 35.00 -47.56
CA LEU A 498 -1.24 34.85 -46.47
C LEU A 498 -0.11 35.89 -46.57
N HIS A 499 0.41 36.16 -47.77
CA HIS A 499 1.42 37.19 -47.99
C HIS A 499 0.93 38.58 -47.55
N ASP A 500 -0.24 39.00 -48.04
CA ASP A 500 -0.75 40.35 -47.78
C ASP A 500 -1.21 40.52 -46.32
N ALA A 501 -1.79 39.48 -45.72
CA ALA A 501 -2.14 39.45 -44.29
C ALA A 501 -0.91 39.57 -43.38
N CYS A 502 0.16 38.80 -43.65
CA CYS A 502 1.41 38.85 -42.88
C CYS A 502 2.19 40.15 -43.12
N LYS A 503 2.12 40.71 -44.33
CA LYS A 503 2.73 42.00 -44.67
C LYS A 503 2.03 43.15 -43.94
N GLY A 504 0.71 43.09 -43.77
CA GLY A 504 -0.07 44.06 -43.00
C GLY A 504 0.20 44.03 -41.49
N SER A 505 0.55 42.87 -40.92
CA SER A 505 0.83 42.72 -39.49
C SER A 505 2.30 42.97 -39.08
N LEU A 506 3.20 43.27 -40.04
CA LEU A 506 4.63 43.45 -39.74
C LEU A 506 4.90 44.50 -38.67
N ASP A 507 4.19 45.63 -38.67
CA ASP A 507 4.38 46.73 -37.71
C ASP A 507 3.41 46.67 -36.51
N GLN A 508 2.64 45.59 -36.36
CA GLN A 508 1.62 45.43 -35.30
C GLN A 508 2.13 44.53 -34.16
N GLU A 509 1.66 44.77 -32.94
CA GLU A 509 1.90 43.85 -31.81
C GLU A 509 1.05 42.58 -31.96
N PRO A 510 1.54 41.40 -31.57
CA PRO A 510 0.73 40.18 -31.58
C PRO A 510 -0.43 40.29 -30.59
N VAL A 511 -1.62 39.83 -30.99
CA VAL A 511 -2.84 39.89 -30.18
C VAL A 511 -3.45 38.51 -29.96
N TYR A 512 -3.77 38.18 -28.72
CA TYR A 512 -4.69 37.09 -28.43
C TYR A 512 -6.13 37.54 -28.68
N ARG A 513 -6.84 36.79 -29.51
CA ARG A 513 -8.28 36.90 -29.76
C ARG A 513 -8.85 35.48 -29.74
N GLU A 514 -10.05 35.33 -29.19
CA GLU A 514 -10.66 34.01 -29.02
C GLU A 514 -11.60 33.68 -30.20
N PHE A 515 -11.40 32.50 -30.80
CA PHE A 515 -12.06 32.05 -32.04
C PHE A 515 -12.85 30.74 -31.88
N SER A 516 -12.77 30.09 -30.72
CA SER A 516 -13.65 28.98 -30.36
C SER A 516 -15.12 29.41 -30.29
N LYS A 517 -16.03 28.44 -30.23
CA LYS A 517 -17.48 28.69 -30.10
C LYS A 517 -17.91 28.40 -28.66
N PRO A 518 -18.78 29.21 -28.03
CA PRO A 518 -19.32 28.90 -26.72
C PRO A 518 -20.00 27.52 -26.69
N MET A 519 -19.55 26.65 -25.79
CA MET A 519 -20.07 25.29 -25.64
C MET A 519 -20.97 25.17 -24.39
N GLN A 520 -21.81 24.14 -24.38
CA GLN A 520 -22.60 23.73 -23.22
C GLN A 520 -22.48 22.21 -22.99
N PRO A 521 -22.49 21.76 -21.73
CA PRO A 521 -22.56 20.34 -21.40
C PRO A 521 -23.97 19.79 -21.71
N GLU A 522 -24.04 18.68 -22.42
CA GLU A 522 -25.26 17.89 -22.56
C GLU A 522 -25.00 16.45 -22.07
N THR A 523 -25.80 16.00 -21.10
CA THR A 523 -25.73 14.65 -20.55
C THR A 523 -27.00 13.90 -20.94
N HIS A 524 -26.86 12.86 -21.76
CA HIS A 524 -27.95 12.03 -22.24
C HIS A 524 -27.86 10.62 -21.65
N VAL A 525 -28.87 10.21 -20.90
CA VAL A 525 -29.01 8.82 -20.42
C VAL A 525 -29.70 8.02 -21.52
N GLN A 526 -28.96 7.10 -22.15
CA GLN A 526 -29.47 6.25 -23.22
C GLN A 526 -30.50 5.24 -22.69
N SER A 527 -31.32 4.68 -23.58
CA SER A 527 -32.30 3.62 -23.24
C SER A 527 -31.65 2.33 -22.71
N THR A 528 -30.34 2.14 -22.91
CA THR A 528 -29.51 1.09 -22.31
C THR A 528 -29.20 1.33 -20.82
N GLY A 529 -29.37 2.55 -20.32
CA GLY A 529 -28.89 3.02 -19.02
C GLY A 529 -27.48 3.63 -19.06
N GLU A 530 -26.82 3.69 -20.22
CA GLU A 530 -25.51 4.33 -20.37
C GLU A 530 -25.62 5.86 -20.32
N VAL A 531 -24.85 6.50 -19.44
CA VAL A 531 -24.78 7.96 -19.32
C VAL A 531 -23.72 8.51 -20.28
N LYS A 532 -24.17 9.20 -21.34
CA LYS A 532 -23.28 9.80 -22.33
C LYS A 532 -23.19 11.31 -22.15
N TYR A 533 -21.98 11.81 -21.90
CA TYR A 533 -21.66 13.25 -21.90
C TYR A 533 -21.20 13.69 -23.30
N THR A 534 -21.69 14.84 -23.75
CA THR A 534 -21.20 15.53 -24.96
C THR A 534 -21.24 17.04 -24.77
N GLU A 535 -20.18 17.74 -25.13
CA GLU A 535 -20.24 19.19 -25.30
C GLU A 535 -20.83 19.52 -26.67
N LYS A 536 -21.75 20.48 -26.71
CA LYS A 536 -22.33 20.99 -27.97
C LYS A 536 -22.25 22.52 -28.03
N PRO A 537 -22.17 23.14 -29.22
CA PRO A 537 -22.27 24.59 -29.36
C PRO A 537 -23.59 25.10 -28.81
N ARG A 538 -23.57 26.27 -28.18
CA ARG A 538 -24.77 26.89 -27.61
C ARG A 538 -25.71 27.40 -28.71
N PRO A 539 -27.03 27.18 -28.60
CA PRO A 539 -27.97 27.53 -29.68
C PRO A 539 -28.22 29.05 -29.79
N SER A 540 -28.14 29.75 -28.66
CA SER A 540 -28.41 31.20 -28.49
C SER A 540 -27.17 32.09 -28.46
N GLU A 541 -25.98 31.50 -28.29
CA GLU A 541 -24.70 32.21 -28.08
C GLU A 541 -23.67 31.63 -29.06
N ARG A 542 -23.64 32.16 -30.29
CA ARG A 542 -22.81 31.64 -31.39
C ARG A 542 -21.42 32.27 -31.41
N SER A 543 -21.29 33.47 -30.86
CA SER A 543 -20.02 34.19 -30.72
C SER A 543 -19.73 34.50 -29.25
N TRP A 544 -18.45 34.71 -28.92
CA TRP A 544 -18.06 35.15 -27.58
C TRP A 544 -18.61 36.53 -27.22
N ALA A 545 -18.87 37.42 -28.19
CA ALA A 545 -19.52 38.70 -27.95
C ALA A 545 -20.98 38.53 -27.46
N GLU A 546 -21.75 37.62 -28.07
CA GLU A 546 -23.11 37.26 -27.59
C GLU A 546 -23.07 36.65 -26.18
N TYR A 547 -22.12 35.71 -25.93
CA TYR A 547 -21.91 35.11 -24.61
C TYR A 547 -21.57 36.18 -23.55
N ILE A 548 -20.64 37.10 -23.86
CA ILE A 548 -20.23 38.19 -22.97
C ILE A 548 -21.40 39.14 -22.69
N GLN A 549 -22.20 39.46 -23.71
CA GLN A 549 -23.39 40.29 -23.54
C GLN A 549 -24.42 39.62 -22.63
N HIS A 550 -24.73 38.33 -22.85
CA HIS A 550 -25.66 37.59 -22.00
C HIS A 550 -25.15 37.49 -20.55
N MET A 551 -23.86 37.16 -20.36
CA MET A 551 -23.22 37.10 -19.03
C MET A 551 -23.15 38.45 -18.30
N SER A 552 -23.31 39.57 -19.01
CA SER A 552 -23.38 40.93 -18.43
C SER A 552 -24.78 41.33 -17.97
N CYS A 553 -25.82 40.59 -18.37
CA CYS A 553 -27.19 40.75 -17.88
C CYS A 553 -27.40 39.89 -16.62
N GLY A 554 -28.19 40.39 -15.67
CA GLY A 554 -28.74 39.57 -14.59
C GLY A 554 -30.02 38.84 -15.05
N ASP A 555 -30.27 37.64 -14.52
CA ASP A 555 -31.49 36.86 -14.81
C ASP A 555 -32.79 37.54 -14.32
N LEU A 556 -32.67 38.50 -13.39
CA LEU A 556 -33.78 39.19 -12.72
C LEU A 556 -33.42 40.64 -12.42
N ASP A 557 -34.43 41.50 -12.30
CA ASP A 557 -34.23 42.87 -11.82
C ASP A 557 -33.53 42.89 -10.44
N ASN A 558 -32.44 43.66 -10.34
CA ASN A 558 -31.55 43.77 -9.18
C ASN A 558 -30.75 42.51 -8.77
N THR A 559 -30.63 41.45 -9.59
CA THR A 559 -29.57 40.44 -9.36
C THR A 559 -28.25 40.84 -10.03
N PRO A 560 -27.09 40.65 -9.37
CA PRO A 560 -25.79 40.89 -10.00
C PRO A 560 -25.52 39.83 -11.08
N PRO A 561 -24.79 40.16 -12.17
CA PRO A 561 -24.53 39.20 -13.25
C PRO A 561 -23.70 37.99 -12.77
N LEU A 562 -23.78 36.87 -13.52
CA LEU A 562 -23.15 35.59 -13.16
C LEU A 562 -21.63 35.70 -12.97
N MET A 563 -20.98 36.55 -13.76
CA MET A 563 -19.62 37.04 -13.51
C MET A 563 -19.68 38.51 -13.10
N HIS A 564 -19.05 38.85 -11.97
CA HIS A 564 -18.98 40.24 -11.51
C HIS A 564 -17.71 40.49 -10.70
N LEU A 565 -17.24 41.74 -10.72
CA LEU A 565 -16.23 42.20 -9.78
C LEU A 565 -16.90 42.73 -8.50
N ARG A 566 -16.11 42.75 -7.43
CA ARG A 566 -16.53 43.23 -6.11
C ARG A 566 -15.60 44.31 -5.62
N GLU A 567 -16.14 45.19 -4.79
CA GLU A 567 -15.39 46.20 -4.05
C GLU A 567 -15.51 45.95 -2.55
N GLN A 568 -14.50 46.38 -1.80
CA GLN A 568 -14.50 46.25 -0.35
C GLN A 568 -15.05 47.53 0.28
N THR A 569 -16.11 47.40 1.06
CA THR A 569 -16.72 48.49 1.82
C THR A 569 -15.83 48.93 2.99
N GLU A 570 -16.11 50.10 3.57
CA GLU A 570 -15.45 50.56 4.81
C GLU A 570 -15.64 49.59 6.00
N SER A 571 -16.67 48.75 5.98
CA SER A 571 -16.90 47.67 6.95
C SER A 571 -16.11 46.38 6.65
N GLY A 572 -15.27 46.38 5.62
CA GLY A 572 -14.44 45.24 5.21
C GLY A 572 -15.17 44.16 4.40
N GLN A 573 -16.45 44.34 4.09
CA GLN A 573 -17.27 43.37 3.34
C GLN A 573 -17.11 43.57 1.82
N TRP A 574 -17.17 42.47 1.06
CA TRP A 574 -17.05 42.50 -0.40
C TRP A 574 -18.42 42.48 -1.08
N THR A 575 -18.84 43.62 -1.61
CA THR A 575 -20.14 43.82 -2.29
C THR A 575 -19.99 43.86 -3.81
N TYR A 576 -21.07 43.62 -4.56
CA TYR A 576 -21.11 43.85 -6.01
C TYR A 576 -20.70 45.28 -6.35
N SER A 577 -19.83 45.45 -7.36
CA SER A 577 -19.49 46.75 -7.91
C SER A 577 -19.89 46.81 -9.38
N ASP A 578 -20.84 47.68 -9.68
CA ASP A 578 -21.33 47.88 -11.05
C ASP A 578 -20.24 48.51 -11.95
N MET A 579 -19.53 49.51 -11.42
CA MET A 579 -18.44 50.20 -12.12
C MET A 579 -17.31 49.24 -12.51
N TYR A 580 -16.83 48.41 -11.58
CA TYR A 580 -15.76 47.45 -11.89
C TYR A 580 -16.26 46.31 -12.79
N SER A 581 -17.51 45.86 -12.63
CA SER A 581 -18.08 44.81 -13.49
C SER A 581 -18.29 45.29 -14.93
N GLY A 582 -18.78 46.51 -15.13
CA GLY A 582 -18.89 47.14 -16.45
C GLY A 582 -17.53 47.32 -17.14
N ALA A 583 -16.50 47.73 -16.38
CA ALA A 583 -15.13 47.80 -16.90
C ALA A 583 -14.57 46.43 -17.29
N TYR A 584 -14.85 45.39 -16.50
CA TYR A 584 -14.47 44.00 -16.78
C TYR A 584 -15.13 43.47 -18.06
N PHE A 585 -16.45 43.63 -18.22
CA PHE A 585 -17.17 43.22 -19.43
C PHE A 585 -16.76 44.02 -20.68
N SER A 586 -16.46 45.31 -20.54
CA SER A 586 -15.89 46.14 -21.61
C SER A 586 -14.53 45.60 -22.07
N GLY A 587 -13.68 45.18 -21.12
CA GLY A 587 -12.42 44.48 -21.40
C GLY A 587 -12.63 43.15 -22.14
N LEU A 588 -13.51 42.28 -21.64
CA LEU A 588 -13.83 41.00 -22.29
C LEU A 588 -14.34 41.19 -23.73
N ASN A 589 -15.26 42.12 -23.95
CA ASN A 589 -15.79 42.39 -25.30
C ASN A 589 -14.71 42.93 -26.25
N SER A 590 -13.76 43.71 -25.73
CA SER A 590 -12.58 44.15 -26.51
C SER A 590 -11.68 42.97 -26.91
N ILE A 591 -11.46 42.01 -26.00
CA ILE A 591 -10.70 40.78 -26.29
C ILE A 591 -11.38 39.93 -27.38
N ALA A 592 -12.71 39.79 -27.34
CA ALA A 592 -13.45 39.01 -28.34
C ALA A 592 -13.50 39.69 -29.73
N THR A 593 -13.56 41.02 -29.78
CA THR A 593 -13.74 41.78 -31.03
C THR A 593 -12.43 42.25 -31.68
N GLN A 594 -11.49 42.77 -30.89
CA GLN A 594 -10.23 43.36 -31.37
C GLN A 594 -9.00 42.54 -30.96
N GLY A 595 -9.11 41.74 -29.89
CA GLY A 595 -7.99 41.05 -29.27
C GLY A 595 -7.22 41.93 -28.26
N ILE A 596 -6.23 41.34 -27.61
CA ILE A 596 -5.39 41.98 -26.60
C ILE A 596 -3.93 41.56 -26.76
N SER A 597 -3.00 42.52 -26.65
CA SER A 597 -1.58 42.21 -26.56
C SER A 597 -1.11 42.04 -25.12
N PHE A 598 -0.18 41.11 -24.95
CA PHE A 598 0.60 40.85 -23.76
C PHE A 598 2.10 41.04 -24.03
N ALA A 599 2.47 41.69 -25.15
CA ALA A 599 3.85 42.04 -25.47
C ALA A 599 4.55 42.75 -24.30
N GLY A 600 5.81 42.39 -24.06
CA GLY A 600 6.62 42.91 -22.94
C GLY A 600 6.21 42.43 -21.54
N LYS A 601 5.08 41.74 -21.37
CA LYS A 601 4.67 41.17 -20.07
C LYS A 601 5.39 39.84 -19.83
N THR A 602 5.73 39.59 -18.56
CA THR A 602 6.26 38.30 -18.10
C THR A 602 5.31 37.72 -17.06
N ALA A 603 4.97 36.44 -17.18
CA ALA A 603 4.06 35.74 -16.28
C ALA A 603 4.68 34.43 -15.77
N LEU A 604 4.56 34.16 -14.47
CA LEU A 604 4.79 32.86 -13.86
C LEU A 604 3.44 32.13 -13.76
N VAL A 605 3.35 30.92 -14.29
CA VAL A 605 2.15 30.09 -14.24
C VAL A 605 2.48 28.73 -13.61
N THR A 606 1.74 28.36 -12.56
CA THR A 606 1.79 27.03 -11.97
C THR A 606 0.51 26.25 -12.28
N GLY A 607 0.58 24.91 -12.22
CA GLY A 607 -0.57 24.04 -12.50
C GLY A 607 -0.97 23.91 -13.98
N CYS A 608 -0.22 24.49 -14.92
CA CYS A 608 -0.49 24.48 -16.36
C CYS A 608 -0.21 23.14 -17.07
N GLY A 609 -0.72 22.03 -16.52
CA GLY A 609 -0.66 20.70 -17.15
C GLY A 609 -1.62 20.55 -18.34
N ARG A 610 -1.41 19.53 -19.17
CA ARG A 610 -2.32 19.20 -20.29
C ARG A 610 -3.77 19.07 -19.79
N GLY A 611 -4.70 19.77 -20.45
CA GLY A 611 -6.13 19.75 -20.12
C GLY A 611 -6.51 20.55 -18.87
N SER A 612 -5.62 21.44 -18.39
CA SER A 612 -5.92 22.38 -17.31
C SER A 612 -6.24 23.77 -17.86
N ILE A 613 -7.03 24.54 -17.10
CA ILE A 613 -7.26 25.98 -17.37
C ILE A 613 -5.92 26.74 -17.46
N GLY A 614 -4.93 26.34 -16.66
CA GLY A 614 -3.58 26.91 -16.70
C GLY A 614 -2.86 26.70 -18.04
N ALA A 615 -3.12 25.62 -18.77
CA ALA A 615 -2.55 25.42 -20.11
C ALA A 615 -3.17 26.38 -21.13
N GLU A 616 -4.49 26.58 -21.10
CA GLU A 616 -5.16 27.53 -22.00
C GLU A 616 -4.71 28.98 -21.70
N ILE A 617 -4.54 29.34 -20.41
CA ILE A 617 -3.95 30.63 -20.02
C ILE A 617 -2.53 30.79 -20.61
N VAL A 618 -1.70 29.74 -20.61
CA VAL A 618 -0.38 29.78 -21.26
C VAL A 618 -0.52 29.97 -22.78
N SER A 619 -1.45 29.27 -23.45
CA SER A 619 -1.75 29.47 -24.87
C SER A 619 -2.13 30.92 -25.19
N SER A 620 -3.06 31.51 -24.46
CA SER A 620 -3.52 32.89 -24.66
C SER A 620 -2.41 33.91 -24.39
N LEU A 621 -1.60 33.71 -23.34
CA LEU A 621 -0.45 34.57 -23.03
C LEU A 621 0.60 34.54 -24.15
N LEU A 622 0.96 33.35 -24.64
CA LEU A 622 1.90 33.19 -25.75
C LEU A 622 1.36 33.76 -27.07
N ALA A 623 0.06 33.60 -27.33
CA ALA A 623 -0.59 34.15 -28.53
C ALA A 623 -0.57 35.68 -28.58
N GLY A 624 -0.66 36.34 -27.42
CA GLY A 624 -0.53 37.80 -27.28
C GLY A 624 0.90 38.33 -27.07
N GLY A 625 1.94 37.49 -27.12
CA GLY A 625 3.34 37.96 -27.07
C GLY A 625 3.99 38.02 -25.69
N ALA A 626 3.39 37.40 -24.66
CA ALA A 626 3.99 37.35 -23.33
C ALA A 626 5.20 36.41 -23.27
N LYS A 627 6.08 36.66 -22.30
CA LYS A 627 7.05 35.68 -21.80
C LYS A 627 6.42 34.89 -20.65
N VAL A 628 6.50 33.56 -20.71
CA VAL A 628 5.78 32.68 -19.78
C VAL A 628 6.74 31.68 -19.15
N LEU A 629 6.89 31.77 -17.84
CA LEU A 629 7.57 30.77 -17.00
C LEU A 629 6.52 29.75 -16.54
N ALA A 630 6.47 28.61 -17.22
CA ALA A 630 5.54 27.52 -16.98
C ALA A 630 6.18 26.45 -16.10
N THR A 631 5.57 26.15 -14.95
CA THR A 631 6.11 25.16 -14.01
C THR A 631 5.42 23.80 -14.14
N THR A 632 6.16 22.71 -13.91
CA THR A 632 5.58 21.36 -13.92
C THR A 632 6.20 20.44 -12.87
N SER A 633 5.33 19.79 -12.08
CA SER A 633 5.71 18.76 -11.11
C SER A 633 5.98 17.40 -11.76
N SER A 634 5.42 17.16 -12.95
CA SER A 634 5.48 15.92 -13.73
C SER A 634 6.43 16.04 -14.94
N TYR A 635 7.61 16.63 -14.74
CA TYR A 635 8.61 16.84 -15.79
C TYR A 635 9.04 15.52 -16.44
N SER A 636 8.69 15.34 -17.72
CA SER A 636 8.95 14.14 -18.53
C SER A 636 9.08 14.51 -20.01
N ARG A 637 9.55 13.57 -20.86
CA ARG A 637 9.59 13.79 -22.32
C ARG A 637 8.21 14.09 -22.91
N ALA A 638 7.15 13.43 -22.42
CA ALA A 638 5.79 13.69 -22.88
C ALA A 638 5.32 15.10 -22.49
N THR A 639 5.68 15.53 -21.27
CA THR A 639 5.38 16.87 -20.74
C THR A 639 6.13 17.96 -21.52
N THR A 640 7.41 17.77 -21.83
CA THR A 640 8.17 18.74 -22.63
C THR A 640 7.69 18.81 -24.08
N LEU A 641 7.29 17.68 -24.69
CA LEU A 641 6.70 17.67 -26.04
C LEU A 641 5.31 18.33 -26.08
N PHE A 642 4.53 18.22 -25.00
CA PHE A 642 3.27 18.96 -24.87
C PHE A 642 3.51 20.48 -24.88
N PHE A 643 4.45 20.98 -24.07
CA PHE A 643 4.78 22.42 -24.07
C PHE A 643 5.48 22.89 -25.36
N GLU A 644 6.31 22.07 -25.99
CA GLU A 644 6.87 22.37 -27.32
C GLU A 644 5.74 22.56 -28.35
N ASN A 645 4.75 21.66 -28.36
CA ASN A 645 3.59 21.78 -29.24
C ASN A 645 2.73 22.99 -28.91
N LEU A 646 2.56 23.31 -27.62
CA LEU A 646 1.85 24.50 -27.15
C LEU A 646 2.50 25.79 -27.72
N TYR A 647 3.83 25.88 -27.65
CA TYR A 647 4.57 27.01 -28.24
C TYR A 647 4.59 26.97 -29.77
N ARG A 648 4.64 25.79 -30.41
CA ARG A 648 4.59 25.66 -31.87
C ARG A 648 3.29 26.25 -32.45
N THR A 649 2.16 25.97 -31.81
CA THR A 649 0.84 26.48 -32.20
C THR A 649 0.67 27.95 -31.79
N HIS A 650 0.86 28.29 -30.51
CA HIS A 650 0.45 29.58 -29.96
C HIS A 650 1.59 30.61 -29.79
N GLY A 651 2.85 30.22 -29.93
CA GLY A 651 4.02 31.10 -29.72
C GLY A 651 4.14 32.21 -30.77
N SER A 652 3.70 33.41 -30.42
CA SER A 652 3.79 34.61 -31.26
C SER A 652 5.15 35.31 -31.22
N ARG A 653 5.33 36.32 -32.08
CA ARG A 653 6.55 37.12 -32.20
C ARG A 653 6.91 37.82 -30.89
N GLY A 654 8.07 37.47 -30.32
CA GLY A 654 8.56 38.01 -29.05
C GLY A 654 8.14 37.22 -27.80
N SER A 655 7.22 36.26 -27.94
CA SER A 655 6.89 35.33 -26.86
C SER A 655 8.02 34.32 -26.61
N GLU A 656 8.20 33.94 -25.35
CA GLU A 656 9.18 32.94 -24.89
C GLU A 656 8.48 32.03 -23.88
N LEU A 657 8.44 30.71 -24.12
CA LEU A 657 7.96 29.73 -23.15
C LEU A 657 9.15 29.07 -22.45
N VAL A 658 9.28 29.32 -21.14
CA VAL A 658 10.31 28.73 -20.28
C VAL A 658 9.65 27.66 -19.42
N VAL A 659 9.98 26.39 -19.63
CA VAL A 659 9.43 25.26 -18.87
C VAL A 659 10.43 24.75 -17.85
N VAL A 660 9.99 24.64 -16.59
CA VAL A 660 10.86 24.22 -15.47
C VAL A 660 10.23 23.09 -14.65
N PRO A 661 11.02 22.11 -14.18
CA PRO A 661 10.58 21.19 -13.14
C PRO A 661 10.45 21.96 -11.82
N PHE A 662 9.37 21.74 -11.07
CA PHE A 662 9.06 22.51 -9.87
C PHE A 662 8.09 21.75 -8.96
N ASN A 663 8.30 21.89 -7.65
CA ASN A 663 7.40 21.44 -6.62
C ASN A 663 6.97 22.61 -5.72
N GLN A 664 5.74 23.08 -5.90
CA GLN A 664 5.17 24.16 -5.09
C GLN A 664 5.00 23.80 -3.60
N GLY A 665 5.11 22.52 -3.23
CA GLY A 665 5.18 22.07 -1.83
C GLY A 665 6.57 22.19 -1.20
N SER A 666 7.63 22.48 -1.96
CA SER A 666 9.00 22.58 -1.46
C SER A 666 9.46 24.03 -1.37
N VAL A 667 9.74 24.51 -0.16
CA VAL A 667 10.29 25.87 0.07
C VAL A 667 11.60 26.07 -0.69
N GLN A 668 12.43 25.02 -0.79
CA GLN A 668 13.69 25.08 -1.56
C GLN A 668 13.44 25.31 -3.05
N ASP A 669 12.42 24.70 -3.66
CA ASP A 669 12.08 24.97 -5.06
C ASP A 669 11.53 26.40 -5.23
N ILE A 670 10.78 26.93 -4.26
CA ILE A 670 10.25 28.31 -4.28
C ILE A 670 11.38 29.34 -4.18
N GLU A 671 12.41 29.11 -3.36
CA GLU A 671 13.55 30.01 -3.19
C GLU A 671 14.56 29.98 -4.35
N ASN A 672 14.56 28.93 -5.17
CA ASN A 672 15.51 28.76 -6.29
C ASN A 672 14.92 29.06 -7.69
N LEU A 673 13.60 29.32 -7.80
CA LEU A 673 12.87 29.55 -9.05
C LEU A 673 12.99 30.99 -9.59
#